data_AF-A0A9D8GBR2-F1
#
_entry.id   AF-A0A9D8GBR2-F1
#
_cell.length_a   1.000
_cell.length_b   1.000
_cell.length_c   1.000
_cell.angle_alpha   90.00
_cell.angle_beta   90.00
_cell.angle_gamma   90.00
#
_symmetry.space_group_name_H-M   'P 1'
#
loop_
_entity.id
_entity.type
_entity.pdbx_description
1 polymer ?
#
loop_
_entity_poly.entity_id
_entity_poly.type
_entity_poly.pdbx_seq_one_letter_code
_entity_poly.pdbx_strand_id
1 'polypeptide(L)'
;MRLLIANRSEIAVRIAQTAQRMGMETLGVCASDEGVAHHGPYMDRVVQLPGSGPTAYLDIKALIQIAQQEGAALIHPGYGFLSEHPDAARLAIDAGLKWVGPDPKVIALMGQKPAAIALAKELGIPTVPGQFDTSDRTSLEALLRKAKEDYGPNASVLLKAESGGGGRGIRAVDQLTKMSSVIEQASREAKANFGQSSLYAEVEIPDVRHIEVQFIGDGTRVWILGDRDCSIQRRRQKFVEIGPAPSIGIETRKALHQAAAKLALRTNYRGLGTAEFVLRDDSWWFIEVNARLQVEHTVTEATTGLDLVALQLILAKTHPMASSQEIRSILRAFPSSDHLDAELDPGLAPFHSIAIQCRVMAESYEREAKTNSVQWIIRPSRGSISEWKPPRGAGIRVDTAIEAGFIVTSNYDTLLAKLVVSLPTLAIEEDWGKLLLKLRKAITDFQIKGISTNIDWLGHVVDHLRGNQNNSSPWLDLKTHWFDRWIESLLGKHTALPSNIEAGHSVNRHHRLPTSKPDVKQINHSREGLDDIPSDRTRAVDESSAESIKILSPIDGVILELIKVRTSVAKGAELGTIESMKMHHAIEADRSVRVGRWTVQIGQQVIAGQVIGEAIVLGEDLTALQRVEHLHHLVASGHTVGSGQEHPRVVEWRLREQLTRDEFRHSAVSKRHATGMRTVRENLADLLDDGSFIELGSLVVAAQRRRRSLDDLINHTPADGVITGFGRVGHARFPGASKVAVIAYDYTVLAGTQGKLNHDKQDRLLDLCYKTRTPLLLLAEGGGGRPGDVDVVTAGSLHIKTFSKFALLSGLVPVIGVVAGRCFAGNAVLLGCCDVIIATKNSNIGMAGPAMIEGGGLGRFAAEDIGPSPVQEANGVIDIIAENENQAIALAKRYLSYFQGDESAWQYANESKLSTSLPLDRLRVYDMRLLIERLIDDDSGLELRSKFAPNIITMLARIEGKAIGLIANNPSTLGGAIDANAADKASRFVQLCNAHGLPIISLIDTPGNMVGPQAEAQALVRHCCRLFVAGAKVTVPWVSVVVRKAYGLGAMAMAAGSFHDSLLSVAWPQAEFGGMGLEGAVRLGFKRELESLSSDQEREQLFTTKFDEMMEQGKAISAAMLFEIDAVIDPDATRAWILSALEVAGARDVAGALEPSGSLETAGFLKMAGSHTKGHANRSMASNRLSPRFIDTW
;
A
#
# COMPACT_ATOMS: atom_id res chain seq x y z
N MET A 1 15.71 -26.82 18.18
CA MET A 1 16.70 -26.07 18.99
C MET A 1 15.97 -24.93 19.65
N ARG A 2 16.11 -24.75 20.96
CA ARG A 2 15.26 -23.85 21.77
C ARG A 2 16.02 -22.61 22.24
N LEU A 3 15.33 -21.47 22.25
CA LEU A 3 15.83 -20.14 22.60
C LEU A 3 15.07 -19.57 23.81
N LEU A 4 15.76 -19.26 24.89
CA LEU A 4 15.22 -18.44 25.97
C LEU A 4 15.27 -16.95 25.56
N ILE A 5 14.13 -16.28 25.64
CA ILE A 5 13.99 -14.84 25.36
C ILE A 5 13.88 -14.13 26.72
N ALA A 6 15.01 -13.66 27.23
CA ALA A 6 15.15 -13.09 28.56
C ALA A 6 14.73 -11.60 28.60
N ASN A 7 13.52 -11.32 28.10
CA ASN A 7 12.92 -9.99 28.02
C ASN A 7 11.38 -10.11 27.96
N ARG A 8 10.68 -8.99 27.75
CA ARG A 8 9.20 -8.91 27.68
C ARG A 8 8.72 -8.00 26.55
N SER A 9 7.42 -7.72 26.52
CA SER A 9 6.79 -6.73 25.63
C SER A 9 7.09 -6.96 24.13
N GLU A 10 7.00 -5.88 23.33
CA GLU A 10 7.25 -5.88 21.88
C GLU A 10 8.55 -6.57 21.49
N ILE A 11 9.65 -6.38 22.26
CA ILE A 11 10.94 -6.96 21.91
C ILE A 11 10.95 -8.49 22.07
N ALA A 12 10.26 -9.03 23.07
CA ALA A 12 10.10 -10.47 23.19
C ALA A 12 9.33 -11.06 21.99
N VAL A 13 8.25 -10.40 21.56
CA VAL A 13 7.49 -10.77 20.35
C VAL A 13 8.35 -10.65 19.08
N ARG A 14 9.07 -9.54 18.92
CA ARG A 14 9.99 -9.28 17.81
C ARG A 14 11.05 -10.38 17.69
N ILE A 15 11.63 -10.84 18.81
CA ILE A 15 12.62 -11.92 18.80
C ILE A 15 11.96 -13.26 18.46
N ALA A 16 10.81 -13.57 19.08
CA ALA A 16 10.11 -14.83 18.87
C ALA A 16 9.71 -15.05 17.41
N GLN A 17 9.13 -14.03 16.76
CA GLN A 17 8.71 -14.10 15.36
C GLN A 17 9.87 -14.43 14.40
N THR A 18 11.08 -13.92 14.64
CA THR A 18 12.26 -14.31 13.83
C THR A 18 12.76 -15.69 14.18
N ALA A 19 12.84 -16.03 15.47
CA ALA A 19 13.28 -17.36 15.90
C ALA A 19 12.38 -18.47 15.31
N GLN A 20 11.06 -18.27 15.32
CA GLN A 20 10.08 -19.16 14.69
C GLN A 20 10.28 -19.26 13.17
N ARG A 21 10.47 -18.13 12.46
CA ARG A 21 10.85 -18.14 11.02
C ARG A 21 12.15 -18.91 10.74
N MET A 22 13.07 -18.96 11.70
CA MET A 22 14.35 -19.69 11.61
C MET A 22 14.27 -21.15 12.11
N GLY A 23 13.08 -21.69 12.35
CA GLY A 23 12.86 -23.06 12.84
C GLY A 23 13.38 -23.27 14.28
N MET A 24 13.36 -22.22 15.11
CA MET A 24 13.78 -22.26 16.51
C MET A 24 12.56 -22.15 17.42
N GLU A 25 12.53 -23.01 18.43
CA GLU A 25 11.47 -23.05 19.45
C GLU A 25 11.71 -21.96 20.50
N THR A 26 10.66 -21.24 20.87
CA THR A 26 10.73 -20.01 21.65
C THR A 26 10.20 -20.19 23.07
N LEU A 27 11.04 -19.81 24.04
CA LEU A 27 10.75 -19.85 25.46
C LEU A 27 10.75 -18.42 26.00
N GLY A 28 9.57 -17.85 26.22
CA GLY A 28 9.37 -16.56 26.89
C GLY A 28 9.37 -16.69 28.41
N VAL A 29 9.47 -15.55 29.10
CA VAL A 29 9.44 -15.50 30.58
C VAL A 29 8.62 -14.33 31.11
N CYS A 30 7.84 -14.56 32.17
CA CYS A 30 6.98 -13.54 32.79
C CYS A 30 7.24 -13.32 34.28
N ALA A 31 7.18 -12.06 34.73
CA ALA A 31 7.10 -11.74 36.15
C ALA A 31 5.72 -12.12 36.73
N SER A 32 5.64 -12.43 38.02
CA SER A 32 4.40 -12.91 38.66
C SER A 32 3.26 -11.89 38.69
N ASP A 33 3.55 -10.60 38.48
CA ASP A 33 2.57 -9.50 38.40
C ASP A 33 2.04 -9.25 36.98
N GLU A 34 2.57 -9.91 35.93
CA GLU A 34 2.05 -9.81 34.56
C GLU A 34 0.94 -10.83 34.24
N GLY A 35 0.74 -11.85 35.07
CA GLY A 35 -0.30 -12.87 34.88
C GLY A 35 -0.16 -13.60 33.54
N VAL A 36 -1.13 -13.39 32.62
CA VAL A 36 -0.99 -13.84 31.23
C VAL A 36 -0.03 -12.90 30.50
N ALA A 37 1.23 -13.33 30.44
CA ALA A 37 2.33 -12.64 29.79
C ALA A 37 1.93 -12.06 28.44
N HIS A 38 2.10 -10.74 28.25
CA HIS A 38 1.55 -10.06 27.07
C HIS A 38 2.23 -10.45 25.74
N HIS A 39 3.48 -10.92 25.82
CA HIS A 39 4.20 -11.52 24.68
C HIS A 39 3.93 -13.03 24.53
N GLY A 40 3.23 -13.65 25.48
CA GLY A 40 3.05 -15.10 25.58
C GLY A 40 2.29 -15.76 24.44
N PRO A 41 1.23 -15.15 23.86
CA PRO A 41 0.57 -15.68 22.65
C PRO A 41 1.48 -15.81 21.41
N TYR A 42 2.68 -15.22 21.45
CA TYR A 42 3.67 -15.23 20.38
C TYR A 42 4.84 -16.20 20.68
N MET A 43 4.78 -16.97 21.77
CA MET A 43 5.80 -17.93 22.21
C MET A 43 5.30 -19.36 22.09
N ASP A 44 6.18 -20.30 21.80
CA ASP A 44 5.87 -21.74 21.87
C ASP A 44 5.66 -22.19 23.33
N ARG A 45 6.36 -21.53 24.28
CA ARG A 45 6.13 -21.70 25.72
C ARG A 45 6.50 -20.44 26.52
N VAL A 46 5.86 -20.23 27.65
CA VAL A 46 6.24 -19.23 28.67
C VAL A 46 6.46 -19.90 30.02
N VAL A 47 7.46 -19.43 30.79
CA VAL A 47 7.70 -19.84 32.18
C VAL A 47 7.70 -18.62 33.11
N GLN A 48 7.11 -18.76 34.29
CA GLN A 48 7.06 -17.67 35.27
C GLN A 48 8.37 -17.56 36.06
N LEU A 49 8.87 -16.33 36.22
CA LEU A 49 10.05 -16.00 37.00
C LEU A 49 9.75 -15.93 38.51
N PRO A 50 10.74 -16.20 39.36
CA PRO A 50 10.64 -15.96 40.81
C PRO A 50 10.71 -14.45 41.09
N GLY A 51 9.55 -13.82 41.22
CA GLY A 51 9.42 -12.41 41.62
C GLY A 51 8.48 -11.60 40.74
N SER A 52 8.34 -10.32 41.08
CA SER A 52 7.45 -9.36 40.42
C SER A 52 8.21 -8.13 39.90
N GLY A 53 7.63 -7.45 38.92
CA GLY A 53 8.13 -6.21 38.35
C GLY A 53 9.42 -6.37 37.53
N PRO A 54 10.02 -5.25 37.09
CA PRO A 54 11.26 -5.24 36.33
C PRO A 54 12.43 -6.01 36.96
N THR A 55 12.43 -6.14 38.29
CA THR A 55 13.46 -6.87 39.06
C THR A 55 13.46 -8.38 38.80
N ALA A 56 12.33 -8.99 38.44
CA ALA A 56 12.30 -10.43 38.12
C ALA A 56 13.15 -10.75 36.88
N TYR A 57 13.16 -9.84 35.90
CA TYR A 57 13.95 -9.94 34.67
C TYR A 57 15.46 -9.69 34.86
N LEU A 58 15.90 -9.34 36.07
CA LEU A 58 17.31 -9.16 36.42
C LEU A 58 17.93 -10.39 37.09
N ASP A 59 17.13 -11.41 37.45
CA ASP A 59 17.68 -12.65 38.04
C ASP A 59 18.21 -13.59 36.95
N ILE A 60 19.48 -13.39 36.61
CA ILE A 60 20.22 -14.28 35.70
C ILE A 60 20.29 -15.73 36.22
N LYS A 61 20.27 -15.98 37.53
CA LYS A 61 20.34 -17.35 38.07
C LYS A 61 19.03 -18.09 37.81
N ALA A 62 17.89 -17.43 38.03
CA ALA A 62 16.59 -17.95 37.66
C ALA A 62 16.47 -18.19 36.14
N LEU A 63 16.94 -17.25 35.32
CA LEU A 63 16.94 -17.39 33.86
C LEU A 63 17.80 -18.56 33.36
N ILE A 64 19.01 -18.75 33.93
CA ILE A 64 19.87 -19.90 33.63
C ILE A 64 19.21 -21.21 34.08
N GLN A 65 18.63 -21.24 35.29
CA GLN A 65 17.94 -22.42 35.80
C GLN A 65 16.76 -22.82 34.90
N ILE A 66 15.95 -21.85 34.48
CA ILE A 66 14.84 -22.07 33.52
C ILE A 66 15.39 -22.57 32.18
N ALA A 67 16.44 -21.94 31.64
CA ALA A 67 17.06 -22.38 30.40
C ALA A 67 17.56 -23.83 30.45
N GLN A 68 18.19 -24.23 31.56
CA GLN A 68 18.71 -25.59 31.75
C GLN A 68 17.58 -26.62 31.96
N GLN A 69 16.59 -26.31 32.81
CA GLN A 69 15.41 -27.15 33.02
C GLN A 69 14.60 -27.37 31.72
N GLU A 70 14.54 -26.34 30.87
CA GLU A 70 13.83 -26.38 29.60
C GLU A 70 14.72 -26.71 28.39
N GLY A 71 16.00 -27.08 28.56
CA GLY A 71 16.89 -27.43 27.45
C GLY A 71 17.07 -26.34 26.38
N ALA A 72 16.93 -25.07 26.75
CA ALA A 72 17.27 -23.95 25.87
C ALA A 72 18.79 -23.86 25.68
N ALA A 73 19.24 -23.76 24.44
CA ALA A 73 20.67 -23.73 24.09
C ALA A 73 21.20 -22.31 23.84
N LEU A 74 20.30 -21.33 23.74
CA LEU A 74 20.60 -19.92 23.52
C LEU A 74 19.78 -19.06 24.48
N ILE A 75 20.33 -17.89 24.85
CA ILE A 75 19.63 -16.85 25.61
C ILE A 75 19.76 -15.50 24.90
N HIS A 76 18.63 -14.91 24.49
CA HIS A 76 18.58 -13.59 23.87
C HIS A 76 18.07 -12.55 24.87
N PRO A 77 18.90 -11.58 25.30
CA PRO A 77 18.50 -10.61 26.31
C PRO A 77 17.69 -9.44 25.74
N GLY A 78 17.70 -9.22 24.42
CA GLY A 78 16.99 -8.12 23.77
C GLY A 78 17.67 -6.77 24.05
N TYR A 79 16.93 -5.83 24.62
CA TYR A 79 17.45 -4.55 25.08
C TYR A 79 16.95 -4.23 26.50
N GLY A 80 17.75 -3.52 27.28
CA GLY A 80 17.48 -3.33 28.71
C GLY A 80 17.60 -4.62 29.51
N PHE A 81 17.20 -4.57 30.78
CA PHE A 81 17.42 -5.64 31.76
C PHE A 81 18.89 -6.10 31.74
N LEU A 82 19.15 -7.35 31.37
CA LEU A 82 20.48 -7.97 31.38
C LEU A 82 21.29 -7.77 30.09
N SER A 83 20.75 -7.09 29.06
CA SER A 83 21.38 -6.94 27.74
C SER A 83 22.79 -6.35 27.75
N GLU A 84 23.11 -5.54 28.77
CA GLU A 84 24.40 -4.87 28.92
C GLU A 84 25.08 -5.23 30.25
N HIS A 85 24.66 -6.34 30.90
CA HIS A 85 25.32 -6.88 32.09
C HIS A 85 26.40 -7.90 31.69
N PRO A 86 27.71 -7.59 31.83
CA PRO A 86 28.77 -8.50 31.44
C PRO A 86 28.79 -9.78 32.29
N ASP A 87 28.51 -9.67 33.59
CA ASP A 87 28.44 -10.82 34.49
C ASP A 87 27.28 -11.77 34.14
N ALA A 88 26.17 -11.23 33.61
CA ALA A 88 25.04 -12.06 33.19
C ALA A 88 25.37 -12.86 31.92
N ALA A 89 26.03 -12.21 30.95
CA ALA A 89 26.56 -12.85 29.77
C ALA A 89 27.63 -13.91 30.12
N ARG A 90 28.52 -13.60 31.08
CA ARG A 90 29.54 -14.55 31.60
C ARG A 90 28.87 -15.77 32.22
N LEU A 91 27.97 -15.58 33.19
CA LEU A 91 27.29 -16.68 33.88
C LEU A 91 26.49 -17.57 32.92
N ALA A 92 25.86 -17.00 31.88
CA ALA A 92 25.18 -17.80 30.86
C ALA A 92 26.14 -18.69 30.07
N ILE A 93 27.29 -18.15 29.65
CA ILE A 93 28.34 -18.88 28.92
C ILE A 93 28.96 -19.97 29.80
N ASP A 94 29.30 -19.64 31.05
CA ASP A 94 29.87 -20.57 32.01
C ASP A 94 28.88 -21.71 32.38
N ALA A 95 27.57 -21.44 32.28
CA ALA A 95 26.49 -22.42 32.43
C ALA A 95 26.17 -23.23 31.15
N GLY A 96 26.95 -23.06 30.07
CA GLY A 96 26.83 -23.80 28.80
C GLY A 96 25.84 -23.21 27.79
N LEU A 97 25.24 -22.05 28.06
CA LEU A 97 24.29 -21.38 27.17
C LEU A 97 25.01 -20.45 26.19
N LYS A 98 24.53 -20.33 24.95
CA LYS A 98 25.03 -19.32 24.03
C LYS A 98 24.33 -17.98 24.25
N TRP A 99 25.08 -16.98 24.72
CA TRP A 99 24.63 -15.59 24.82
C TRP A 99 24.44 -14.98 23.42
N VAL A 100 23.27 -14.42 23.12
CA VAL A 100 23.01 -13.73 21.84
C VAL A 100 23.38 -12.24 21.96
N GLY A 101 24.70 -11.98 21.95
CA GLY A 101 25.28 -10.65 22.06
C GLY A 101 26.82 -10.69 22.05
N PRO A 102 27.50 -9.57 22.34
CA PRO A 102 28.97 -9.52 22.39
C PRO A 102 29.59 -10.33 23.54
N ASP A 103 30.91 -10.55 23.47
CA ASP A 103 31.66 -11.17 24.58
C ASP A 103 31.52 -10.30 25.85
N PRO A 104 31.37 -10.90 27.04
CA PRO A 104 31.29 -10.16 28.31
C PRO A 104 32.38 -9.09 28.52
N LYS A 105 33.60 -9.26 27.98
CA LYS A 105 34.68 -8.27 28.04
C LYS A 105 34.37 -7.03 27.18
N VAL A 106 33.75 -7.23 26.01
CA VAL A 106 33.31 -6.14 25.12
C VAL A 106 32.11 -5.41 25.74
N ILE A 107 31.17 -6.13 26.35
CA ILE A 107 30.06 -5.54 27.10
C ILE A 107 30.58 -4.68 28.26
N ALA A 108 31.53 -5.19 29.06
CA ALA A 108 32.13 -4.45 30.17
C ALA A 108 32.89 -3.20 29.70
N LEU A 109 33.66 -3.30 28.61
CA LEU A 109 34.44 -2.20 28.05
C LEU A 109 33.56 -1.08 27.47
N MET A 110 32.52 -1.44 26.69
CA MET A 110 31.64 -0.45 26.07
C MET A 110 30.65 0.18 27.06
N GLY A 111 30.20 -0.59 28.07
CA GLY A 111 29.34 -0.07 29.15
C GLY A 111 30.03 0.93 30.08
N GLN A 112 31.37 0.90 30.18
CA GLN A 112 32.14 1.87 30.94
C GLN A 112 32.51 3.08 30.07
N LYS A 113 31.70 4.15 30.14
CA LYS A 113 31.89 5.37 29.34
C LYS A 113 33.30 5.98 29.43
N PRO A 114 33.98 6.02 30.60
CA PRO A 114 35.38 6.42 30.68
C PRO A 114 36.31 5.60 29.77
N ALA A 115 36.16 4.27 29.78
CA ALA A 115 37.00 3.36 29.01
C ALA A 115 36.67 3.36 27.50
N ALA A 116 35.38 3.41 27.13
CA ALA A 116 34.94 3.50 25.74
C ALA A 116 35.44 4.79 25.06
N ILE A 117 35.38 5.93 25.76
CA ILE A 117 35.92 7.21 25.26
C ILE A 117 37.46 7.21 25.25
N ALA A 118 38.13 6.59 26.23
CA ALA A 118 39.59 6.45 26.22
C ALA A 118 40.06 5.64 25.00
N LEU A 119 39.32 4.57 24.64
CA LEU A 119 39.57 3.80 23.43
C LEU A 119 39.32 4.61 22.15
N ALA A 120 38.25 5.42 22.11
CA ALA A 120 38.01 6.32 20.99
C ALA A 120 39.14 7.34 20.82
N LYS A 121 39.67 7.89 21.92
CA LYS A 121 40.85 8.78 21.93
C LYS A 121 42.12 8.07 21.45
N GLU A 122 42.35 6.81 21.84
CA GLU A 122 43.45 5.96 21.33
C GLU A 122 43.37 5.80 19.79
N LEU A 123 42.15 5.64 19.25
CA LEU A 123 41.88 5.47 17.83
C LEU A 123 41.83 6.78 17.02
N GLY A 124 42.13 7.93 17.64
CA GLY A 124 42.06 9.26 17.02
C GLY A 124 40.63 9.74 16.71
N ILE A 125 39.62 9.15 17.32
CA ILE A 125 38.21 9.50 17.12
C ILE A 125 37.84 10.71 17.99
N PRO A 126 37.25 11.78 17.42
CA PRO A 126 36.72 12.91 18.17
C PRO A 126 35.73 12.48 19.26
N THR A 127 35.88 13.02 20.46
CA THR A 127 35.10 12.68 21.65
C THR A 127 34.68 13.95 22.39
N VAL A 128 33.54 13.92 23.08
CA VAL A 128 32.99 15.10 23.77
C VAL A 128 34.03 15.67 24.76
N PRO A 129 34.37 16.97 24.71
CA PRO A 129 35.41 17.55 25.56
C PRO A 129 35.15 17.34 27.05
N GLY A 130 36.19 16.94 27.80
CA GLY A 130 36.13 16.68 29.23
C GLY A 130 36.61 15.28 29.61
N GLN A 131 35.88 14.67 30.56
CA GLN A 131 36.24 13.53 31.42
C GLN A 131 37.20 13.85 32.57
N PHE A 132 37.03 15.03 33.19
CA PHE A 132 37.69 15.32 34.46
C PHE A 132 36.92 14.67 35.61
N ASP A 133 37.64 14.10 36.59
CA ASP A 133 37.07 13.79 37.89
C ASP A 133 36.60 15.11 38.54
N THR A 134 35.35 15.12 39.01
CA THR A 134 34.75 16.27 39.70
C THR A 134 35.41 16.61 41.05
N SER A 135 36.35 15.80 41.55
CA SER A 135 37.20 16.16 42.67
C SER A 135 38.14 17.34 42.36
N ASP A 136 38.65 17.46 41.13
CA ASP A 136 39.43 18.64 40.68
C ASP A 136 38.51 19.78 40.21
N ARG A 137 38.12 20.60 41.19
CA ARG A 137 37.36 21.84 40.95
C ARG A 137 38.08 22.82 40.01
N THR A 138 39.41 22.84 39.97
CA THR A 138 40.17 23.79 39.13
C THR A 138 40.02 23.45 37.65
N SER A 139 40.21 22.18 37.30
CA SER A 139 39.96 21.71 35.93
C SER A 139 38.49 21.81 35.54
N LEU A 140 37.57 21.60 36.48
CA LEU A 140 36.13 21.73 36.24
C LEU A 140 35.70 23.19 35.98
N GLU A 141 36.24 24.16 36.72
CA GLU A 141 36.02 25.57 36.41
C GLU A 141 36.63 25.97 35.05
N ALA A 142 37.83 25.47 34.74
CA ALA A 142 38.48 25.71 33.45
C ALA A 142 37.66 25.12 32.29
N LEU A 143 37.10 23.91 32.46
CA LEU A 143 36.21 23.28 31.49
C LEU A 143 34.96 24.14 31.25
N LEU A 144 34.32 24.68 32.30
CA LEU A 144 33.14 25.54 32.15
C LEU A 144 33.46 26.90 31.53
N ARG A 145 34.63 27.49 31.82
CA ARG A 145 35.10 28.71 31.13
C ARG A 145 35.30 28.44 29.64
N LYS A 146 36.11 27.42 29.30
CA LYS A 146 36.36 27.03 27.91
C LYS A 146 35.08 26.64 27.16
N ALA A 147 34.15 25.92 27.78
CA ALA A 147 32.86 25.60 27.17
C ALA A 147 32.08 26.87 26.76
N LYS A 148 32.16 27.94 27.56
CA LYS A 148 31.50 29.23 27.25
C LYS A 148 32.25 30.07 26.22
N GLU A 149 33.56 29.87 26.09
CA GLU A 149 34.40 30.45 25.03
C GLU A 149 34.12 29.74 23.69
N ASP A 150 34.18 28.41 23.65
CA ASP A 150 33.99 27.58 22.46
C ASP A 150 32.54 27.54 21.95
N TYR A 151 31.55 27.55 22.87
CA TYR A 151 30.13 27.32 22.53
C TYR A 151 29.16 28.41 23.01
N GLY A 152 29.66 29.52 23.59
CA GLY A 152 28.87 30.69 23.97
C GLY A 152 28.36 30.68 25.43
N PRO A 153 27.84 31.83 25.93
CA PRO A 153 27.63 32.05 27.37
C PRO A 153 26.65 31.09 28.05
N ASN A 154 25.75 30.47 27.28
CA ASN A 154 24.77 29.50 27.76
C ASN A 154 25.32 28.06 27.86
N ALA A 155 26.55 27.80 27.44
CA ALA A 155 27.16 26.48 27.50
C ALA A 155 27.23 25.94 28.94
N SER A 156 27.07 24.61 29.06
CA SER A 156 26.94 23.88 30.32
C SER A 156 27.99 22.77 30.40
N VAL A 157 28.28 22.30 31.62
CA VAL A 157 29.06 21.08 31.85
C VAL A 157 28.14 20.03 32.48
N LEU A 158 28.04 18.85 31.87
CA LEU A 158 27.33 17.70 32.41
C LEU A 158 28.21 16.93 33.39
N LEU A 159 27.77 16.89 34.64
CA LEU A 159 28.20 15.89 35.61
C LEU A 159 27.45 14.59 35.35
N LYS A 160 28.16 13.48 35.28
CA LYS A 160 27.61 12.13 35.06
C LYS A 160 28.23 11.14 36.04
N ALA A 161 27.44 10.19 36.56
CA ALA A 161 27.95 9.07 37.33
C ALA A 161 28.73 8.10 36.43
N GLU A 162 29.87 7.60 36.90
CA GLU A 162 30.75 6.71 36.12
C GLU A 162 30.06 5.38 35.73
N SER A 163 29.23 4.84 36.63
CA SER A 163 28.44 3.62 36.45
C SER A 163 26.97 3.89 36.05
N GLY A 164 26.68 5.06 35.48
CA GLY A 164 25.32 5.52 35.17
C GLY A 164 24.85 5.28 33.73
N GLY A 165 23.87 4.38 33.55
CA GLY A 165 23.20 4.14 32.27
C GLY A 165 21.91 4.96 32.05
N GLY A 166 21.45 5.05 30.80
CA GLY A 166 20.07 5.48 30.47
C GLY A 166 19.67 6.89 30.88
N GLY A 167 20.59 7.85 30.92
CA GLY A 167 20.30 9.27 31.17
C GLY A 167 20.00 9.66 32.62
N ARG A 168 20.00 8.70 33.55
CA ARG A 168 19.76 8.92 34.99
C ARG A 168 21.05 9.39 35.69
N GLY A 169 20.93 10.22 36.73
CA GLY A 169 22.08 10.75 37.48
C GLY A 169 22.93 11.78 36.74
N ILE A 170 22.37 12.46 35.72
CA ILE A 170 23.04 13.54 34.99
C ILE A 170 22.60 14.90 35.56
N ARG A 171 23.53 15.86 35.72
CA ARG A 171 23.23 17.26 36.07
C ARG A 171 24.08 18.24 35.28
N ALA A 172 23.44 19.30 34.77
CA ALA A 172 24.12 20.41 34.10
C ALA A 172 24.60 21.45 35.12
N VAL A 173 25.81 22.00 34.91
CA VAL A 173 26.36 23.15 35.61
C VAL A 173 26.51 24.29 34.62
N ASP A 174 25.70 25.34 34.80
CA ASP A 174 25.67 26.55 33.95
C ASP A 174 26.54 27.69 34.51
N GLN A 175 26.78 27.70 35.82
CA GLN A 175 27.38 28.81 36.57
C GLN A 175 28.36 28.31 37.64
N LEU A 176 29.55 28.91 37.69
CA LEU A 176 30.61 28.62 38.67
C LEU A 176 30.09 28.69 40.12
N THR A 177 29.25 29.68 40.42
CA THR A 177 28.63 29.90 41.75
C THR A 177 27.74 28.76 42.22
N LYS A 178 27.15 27.97 41.32
CA LYS A 178 26.31 26.80 41.66
C LYS A 178 27.11 25.51 41.74
N MET A 179 28.29 25.46 41.11
CA MET A 179 29.06 24.24 40.80
C MET A 179 29.20 23.29 42.01
N SER A 180 29.66 23.79 43.16
CA SER A 180 29.83 22.95 44.38
C SER A 180 28.53 22.28 44.82
N SER A 181 27.41 23.02 44.85
CA SER A 181 26.11 22.50 45.28
C SER A 181 25.54 21.45 44.32
N VAL A 182 25.78 21.60 43.01
CA VAL A 182 25.33 20.66 41.99
C VAL A 182 26.16 19.37 42.00
N ILE A 183 27.48 19.45 42.25
CA ILE A 183 28.33 18.27 42.48
C ILE A 183 27.84 17.50 43.71
N GLU A 184 27.62 18.18 44.84
CA GLU A 184 27.13 17.53 46.06
C GLU A 184 25.74 16.91 45.88
N GLN A 185 24.86 17.52 45.08
CA GLN A 185 23.56 16.93 44.74
C GLN A 185 23.71 15.69 43.85
N ALA A 186 24.44 15.83 42.73
CA ALA A 186 24.66 14.74 41.78
C ALA A 186 25.40 13.55 42.40
N SER A 187 26.35 13.79 43.31
CA SER A 187 27.13 12.74 43.98
C SER A 187 26.28 11.97 45.01
N ARG A 188 25.39 12.66 45.74
CA ARG A 188 24.38 12.01 46.60
C ARG A 188 23.38 11.19 45.78
N GLU A 189 22.94 11.72 44.65
CA GLU A 189 22.02 11.04 43.72
C GLU A 189 22.68 9.82 43.05
N ALA A 190 23.93 9.93 42.62
CA ALA A 190 24.71 8.80 42.11
C ALA A 190 24.86 7.71 43.18
N LYS A 191 25.23 8.10 44.42
CA LYS A 191 25.37 7.15 45.53
C LYS A 191 24.04 6.47 45.89
N ALA A 192 22.92 7.19 45.81
CA ALA A 192 21.60 6.65 46.09
C ALA A 192 21.06 5.70 45.00
N ASN A 193 21.39 5.94 43.72
CA ASN A 193 20.85 5.16 42.60
C ASN A 193 21.82 4.08 42.08
N PHE A 194 23.13 4.24 42.26
CA PHE A 194 24.18 3.38 41.71
C PHE A 194 25.22 2.92 42.76
N GLY A 195 25.04 3.25 44.04
CA GLY A 195 25.96 2.89 45.14
C GLY A 195 27.29 3.66 45.18
N GLN A 196 27.73 4.23 44.06
CA GLN A 196 28.98 4.97 43.91
C GLN A 196 28.76 6.49 43.89
N SER A 197 29.64 7.24 44.54
CA SER A 197 29.58 8.71 44.63
C SER A 197 30.44 9.45 43.60
N SER A 198 31.20 8.73 42.78
CA SER A 198 32.09 9.31 41.78
C SER A 198 31.32 9.87 40.57
N LEU A 199 31.77 11.01 40.07
CA LEU A 199 31.23 11.67 38.91
C LEU A 199 32.38 12.16 38.01
N TYR A 200 32.20 12.02 36.70
CA TYR A 200 33.02 12.68 35.71
C TYR A 200 32.26 13.85 35.07
N ALA A 201 32.99 14.79 34.47
CA ALA A 201 32.44 15.99 33.85
C ALA A 201 32.79 16.12 32.35
N GLU A 202 31.79 16.38 31.51
CA GLU A 202 31.92 16.63 30.06
C GLU A 202 31.16 17.89 29.63
N VAL A 203 31.49 18.48 28.49
CA VAL A 203 30.78 19.68 27.98
C VAL A 203 29.43 19.31 27.36
N GLU A 204 28.37 20.03 27.72
CA GLU A 204 27.10 19.99 27.00
C GLU A 204 27.22 20.83 25.71
N ILE A 205 27.51 20.18 24.59
CA ILE A 205 27.59 20.86 23.29
C ILE A 205 26.16 21.24 22.84
N PRO A 206 25.82 22.54 22.69
CA PRO A 206 24.46 22.97 22.35
C PRO A 206 24.18 22.86 20.85
N ASP A 207 22.88 22.85 20.48
CA ASP A 207 22.37 22.73 19.10
C ASP A 207 22.98 21.55 18.29
N VAL A 208 23.22 20.42 18.96
CA VAL A 208 23.63 19.14 18.35
C VAL A 208 22.43 18.30 17.88
N ARG A 209 22.63 17.58 16.77
CA ARG A 209 21.87 16.38 16.36
C ARG A 209 22.44 15.15 17.09
N HIS A 210 21.62 14.13 17.33
CA HIS A 210 22.05 12.81 17.81
C HIS A 210 22.00 11.83 16.63
N ILE A 211 23.16 11.40 16.15
CA ILE A 211 23.31 10.48 15.02
C ILE A 211 23.86 9.14 15.51
N GLU A 212 23.35 8.06 14.95
CA GLU A 212 23.78 6.70 15.24
C GLU A 212 24.35 6.01 14.00
N VAL A 213 25.23 5.02 14.20
CA VAL A 213 25.65 4.08 13.16
C VAL A 213 25.42 2.65 13.65
N GLN A 214 24.57 1.88 12.96
CA GLN A 214 24.42 0.44 13.20
C GLN A 214 25.56 -0.32 12.52
N PHE A 215 26.18 -1.22 13.26
CA PHE A 215 27.16 -2.15 12.72
C PHE A 215 26.92 -3.56 13.25
N ILE A 216 27.49 -4.54 12.56
CA ILE A 216 27.58 -5.93 13.02
C ILE A 216 28.99 -6.44 12.78
N GLY A 217 29.54 -7.18 13.75
CA GLY A 217 30.85 -7.82 13.63
C GLY A 217 30.76 -9.34 13.76
N ASP A 218 31.65 -10.06 13.09
CA ASP A 218 31.80 -11.52 13.26
C ASP A 218 32.92 -11.92 14.25
N GLY A 219 33.63 -10.92 14.79
CA GLY A 219 34.84 -11.08 15.62
C GLY A 219 36.14 -10.81 14.87
N THR A 220 36.10 -10.71 13.53
CA THR A 220 37.27 -10.43 12.65
C THR A 220 37.01 -9.33 11.63
N ARG A 221 35.79 -9.25 11.09
CA ARG A 221 35.32 -8.25 10.13
C ARG A 221 34.07 -7.57 10.69
N VAL A 222 33.88 -6.30 10.34
CA VAL A 222 32.73 -5.47 10.71
C VAL A 222 32.06 -4.96 9.43
N TRP A 223 30.72 -4.97 9.42
CA TRP A 223 29.88 -4.36 8.40
C TRP A 223 29.12 -3.18 8.98
N ILE A 224 29.02 -2.08 8.23
CA ILE A 224 28.15 -0.96 8.56
C ILE A 224 26.80 -1.16 7.86
N LEU A 225 25.73 -1.15 8.64
CA LEU A 225 24.36 -1.39 8.17
C LEU A 225 23.55 -0.10 8.00
N GLY A 226 24.11 1.04 8.41
CA GLY A 226 23.58 2.37 8.13
C GLY A 226 23.31 3.25 9.34
N ASP A 227 23.09 4.54 9.06
CA ASP A 227 22.88 5.60 10.03
C ASP A 227 21.40 5.90 10.35
N ARG A 228 21.17 6.44 11.56
CA ARG A 228 19.87 6.98 12.01
C ARG A 228 20.06 8.34 12.68
N ASP A 229 19.07 9.22 12.55
CA ASP A 229 18.92 10.41 13.37
C ASP A 229 17.92 10.12 14.51
N CYS A 230 18.34 10.35 15.75
CA CYS A 230 17.56 10.14 16.98
C CYS A 230 17.36 11.45 17.77
N SER A 231 17.49 12.61 17.13
CA SER A 231 17.53 13.93 17.78
C SER A 231 16.19 14.36 18.39
N ILE A 232 15.07 13.79 17.95
CA ILE A 232 13.74 14.07 18.51
C ILE A 232 13.60 13.24 19.81
N GLN A 233 14.08 13.84 20.91
CA GLN A 233 14.11 13.25 22.23
C GLN A 233 13.56 14.22 23.30
N ARG A 234 12.96 13.69 24.37
CA ARG A 234 12.55 14.41 25.58
C ARG A 234 13.44 13.97 26.74
N ARG A 235 14.18 14.88 27.38
CA ARG A 235 15.05 14.54 28.53
C ARG A 235 15.97 13.31 28.27
N ARG A 236 16.46 13.16 27.03
CA ARG A 236 17.29 12.04 26.54
C ARG A 236 16.58 10.68 26.37
N GLN A 237 15.25 10.62 26.48
CA GLN A 237 14.42 9.51 25.96
C GLN A 237 14.07 9.82 24.49
N LYS A 238 14.36 8.91 23.55
CA LYS A 238 14.10 9.07 22.10
C LYS A 238 12.60 8.84 21.76
N PHE A 239 12.05 9.58 20.78
CA PHE A 239 10.61 9.56 20.43
C PHE A 239 10.33 9.27 18.96
N VAL A 240 11.16 9.83 18.07
CA VAL A 240 11.06 9.69 16.62
C VAL A 240 12.46 9.47 16.08
N GLU A 241 12.65 8.42 15.30
CA GLU A 241 13.94 8.00 14.75
C GLU A 241 13.84 7.88 13.23
N ILE A 242 14.85 8.37 12.51
CA ILE A 242 14.80 8.62 11.06
C ILE A 242 15.99 7.96 10.37
N GLY A 243 15.78 7.24 9.27
CA GLY A 243 16.84 6.54 8.53
C GLY A 243 16.67 6.57 7.01
N PRO A 244 17.77 6.65 6.23
CA PRO A 244 19.09 7.12 6.67
C PRO A 244 19.02 8.56 7.22
N ALA A 245 20.02 9.01 7.97
CA ALA A 245 19.97 10.30 8.64
C ALA A 245 19.96 11.45 7.60
N PRO A 246 18.91 12.29 7.54
CA PRO A 246 18.72 13.25 6.46
C PRO A 246 19.69 14.43 6.53
N SER A 247 20.04 15.04 5.39
CA SER A 247 20.92 16.22 5.31
C SER A 247 22.21 16.08 6.15
N ILE A 248 22.97 15.00 5.93
CA ILE A 248 24.35 14.83 6.40
C ILE A 248 25.24 14.65 5.15
N GLY A 249 26.29 15.46 5.05
CA GLY A 249 27.26 15.42 3.97
C GLY A 249 27.98 14.07 3.87
N ILE A 250 28.42 13.70 2.66
CA ILE A 250 29.00 12.37 2.39
C ILE A 250 30.27 12.10 3.21
N GLU A 251 31.16 13.09 3.32
CA GLU A 251 32.39 12.99 4.14
C GLU A 251 32.08 12.86 5.63
N THR A 252 31.12 13.63 6.14
CA THR A 252 30.66 13.56 7.54
C THR A 252 30.05 12.18 7.85
N ARG A 253 29.26 11.61 6.93
CA ARG A 253 28.75 10.22 7.04
C ARG A 253 29.89 9.20 6.98
N LYS A 254 30.84 9.35 6.05
CA LYS A 254 32.02 8.49 5.89
C LYS A 254 32.84 8.44 7.18
N ALA A 255 33.11 9.60 7.78
CA ALA A 255 33.86 9.72 9.03
C ALA A 255 33.16 9.03 10.21
N LEU A 256 31.83 9.21 10.35
CA LEU A 256 31.02 8.53 11.37
C LEU A 256 31.02 6.99 11.20
N HIS A 257 30.85 6.52 9.96
CA HIS A 257 30.87 5.08 9.62
C HIS A 257 32.25 4.45 9.90
N GLN A 258 33.34 5.14 9.52
CA GLN A 258 34.71 4.70 9.81
C GLN A 258 35.03 4.68 11.31
N ALA A 259 34.54 5.66 12.08
CA ALA A 259 34.72 5.69 13.53
C ALA A 259 34.04 4.49 14.22
N ALA A 260 32.79 4.17 13.82
CA ALA A 260 32.08 2.99 14.30
C ALA A 260 32.83 1.68 13.97
N ALA A 261 33.33 1.55 12.74
CA ALA A 261 34.10 0.38 12.31
C ALA A 261 35.42 0.23 13.10
N LYS A 262 36.16 1.32 13.33
CA LYS A 262 37.41 1.32 14.12
C LYS A 262 37.19 0.84 15.56
N LEU A 263 36.14 1.34 16.23
CA LEU A 263 35.78 0.90 17.60
C LEU A 263 35.42 -0.59 17.66
N ALA A 264 34.66 -1.07 16.68
CA ALA A 264 34.25 -2.47 16.58
C ALA A 264 35.44 -3.40 16.26
N LEU A 265 36.31 -3.03 15.31
CA LEU A 265 37.51 -3.80 14.97
C LEU A 265 38.50 -3.87 16.13
N ARG A 266 38.80 -2.73 16.77
CA ARG A 266 39.76 -2.65 17.89
C ARG A 266 39.38 -3.49 19.11
N THR A 267 38.10 -3.86 19.23
CA THR A 267 37.53 -4.68 20.30
C THR A 267 37.22 -6.14 19.88
N ASN A 268 37.55 -6.53 18.64
CA ASN A 268 37.13 -7.81 18.05
C ASN A 268 35.61 -8.05 18.20
N TYR A 269 34.83 -7.01 17.95
CA TYR A 269 33.40 -6.99 18.23
C TYR A 269 32.68 -8.10 17.47
N ARG A 270 31.80 -8.81 18.18
CA ARG A 270 31.00 -9.90 17.63
C ARG A 270 29.54 -9.73 18.02
N GLY A 271 28.63 -9.83 17.06
CA GLY A 271 27.23 -9.47 17.26
C GLY A 271 26.91 -8.06 16.74
N LEU A 272 25.68 -7.62 17.00
CA LEU A 272 25.13 -6.34 16.57
C LEU A 272 25.40 -5.25 17.61
N GLY A 273 25.80 -4.06 17.16
CA GLY A 273 26.04 -2.90 18.02
C GLY A 273 25.75 -1.57 17.35
N THR A 274 25.59 -0.52 18.15
CA THR A 274 25.40 0.86 17.66
C THR A 274 26.37 1.81 18.33
N ALA A 275 27.08 2.61 17.53
CA ALA A 275 27.83 3.76 18.01
C ALA A 275 26.95 5.02 17.97
N GLU A 276 26.84 5.72 19.09
CA GLU A 276 26.10 7.00 19.23
C GLU A 276 27.07 8.19 19.17
N PHE A 277 26.69 9.22 18.42
CA PHE A 277 27.47 10.43 18.15
C PHE A 277 26.58 11.69 18.29
N VAL A 278 27.18 12.80 18.73
CA VAL A 278 26.60 14.15 18.55
C VAL A 278 27.22 14.83 17.34
N LEU A 279 26.39 15.50 16.53
CA LEU A 279 26.78 16.24 15.33
C LEU A 279 26.28 17.69 15.42
N ARG A 280 27.19 18.67 15.33
CA ARG A 280 26.87 20.08 15.17
C ARG A 280 27.56 20.60 13.93
N ASP A 281 26.76 21.10 13.00
CA ASP A 281 27.20 21.55 11.68
C ASP A 281 27.95 20.37 11.01
N ASP A 282 29.22 20.50 10.62
CA ASP A 282 30.04 19.35 10.16
C ASP A 282 30.96 18.75 11.25
N SER A 283 30.96 19.30 12.46
CA SER A 283 31.75 18.79 13.59
C SER A 283 30.99 17.73 14.37
N TRP A 284 31.63 16.59 14.66
CA TRP A 284 30.99 15.46 15.34
C TRP A 284 31.89 14.87 16.44
N TRP A 285 31.27 14.23 17.42
CA TRP A 285 31.94 13.60 18.56
C TRP A 285 31.24 12.31 18.99
N PHE A 286 32.02 11.28 19.26
CA PHE A 286 31.56 10.00 19.82
C PHE A 286 31.11 10.12 21.29
N ILE A 287 30.05 9.39 21.65
CA ILE A 287 29.43 9.36 22.98
C ILE A 287 29.61 7.98 23.65
N GLU A 288 29.08 6.92 23.03
CA GLU A 288 29.05 5.56 23.59
C GLU A 288 28.73 4.51 22.52
N VAL A 289 29.05 3.24 22.79
CA VAL A 289 28.59 2.09 22.01
C VAL A 289 27.55 1.32 22.82
N ASN A 290 26.32 1.24 22.32
CA ASN A 290 25.30 0.35 22.86
C ASN A 290 25.72 -1.10 22.53
N ALA A 291 25.91 -1.95 23.54
CA ALA A 291 26.48 -3.30 23.37
C ALA A 291 25.42 -4.37 23.01
N ARG A 292 24.38 -3.96 22.27
CA ARG A 292 23.12 -4.70 22.10
C ARG A 292 22.31 -4.19 20.90
N LEU A 293 21.22 -4.91 20.63
CA LEU A 293 20.08 -4.41 19.87
C LEU A 293 19.49 -3.13 20.51
N GLN A 294 18.88 -2.26 19.70
CA GLN A 294 18.16 -1.07 20.15
C GLN A 294 16.67 -1.17 19.83
N VAL A 295 15.84 -0.29 20.39
CA VAL A 295 14.38 -0.27 20.12
C VAL A 295 14.13 0.10 18.65
N GLU A 296 14.89 1.08 18.18
CA GLU A 296 14.96 1.76 16.88
C GLU A 296 15.68 0.99 15.76
N HIS A 297 16.14 -0.25 16.01
CA HIS A 297 16.75 -1.12 15.00
C HIS A 297 15.86 -1.29 13.76
N THR A 298 14.54 -1.26 13.95
CA THR A 298 13.50 -1.43 12.94
C THR A 298 13.59 -0.40 11.80
N VAL A 299 14.16 0.79 12.07
CA VAL A 299 14.39 1.81 11.05
C VAL A 299 15.42 1.30 10.05
N THR A 300 16.54 0.74 10.52
CA THR A 300 17.54 0.12 9.66
C THR A 300 16.99 -1.11 8.93
N GLU A 301 16.17 -1.95 9.57
CA GLU A 301 15.46 -3.04 8.88
C GLU A 301 14.56 -2.50 7.75
N ALA A 302 13.85 -1.41 7.99
CA ALA A 302 12.94 -0.81 7.02
C ALA A 302 13.63 -0.02 5.89
N THR A 303 14.93 0.31 6.01
CA THR A 303 15.73 0.92 4.94
C THR A 303 16.62 -0.07 4.17
N THR A 304 16.93 -1.24 4.75
CA THR A 304 17.91 -2.22 4.21
C THR A 304 17.35 -3.61 3.92
N GLY A 305 16.15 -3.95 4.41
CA GLY A 305 15.52 -5.25 4.21
C GLY A 305 16.08 -6.36 5.11
N LEU A 306 17.10 -6.07 5.91
CA LEU A 306 17.71 -7.02 6.84
C LEU A 306 16.81 -7.34 8.04
N ASP A 307 16.78 -8.60 8.45
CA ASP A 307 16.29 -9.03 9.77
C ASP A 307 17.48 -9.07 10.74
N LEU A 308 17.66 -8.01 11.55
CA LEU A 308 18.83 -7.85 12.40
C LEU A 308 18.87 -8.87 13.54
N VAL A 309 17.70 -9.31 14.02
CA VAL A 309 17.59 -10.42 14.97
C VAL A 309 18.05 -11.73 14.32
N ALA A 310 17.75 -11.96 13.04
CA ALA A 310 18.20 -13.17 12.34
C ALA A 310 19.73 -13.20 12.24
N LEU A 311 20.37 -12.06 11.94
CA LEU A 311 21.84 -11.95 11.94
C LEU A 311 22.44 -12.21 13.33
N GLN A 312 21.84 -11.68 14.41
CA GLN A 312 22.26 -12.00 15.78
C GLN A 312 22.14 -13.50 16.09
N LEU A 313 21.03 -14.13 15.69
CA LEU A 313 20.79 -15.56 15.89
C LEU A 313 21.72 -16.44 15.05
N ILE A 314 22.05 -16.07 13.80
CA ILE A 314 23.05 -16.74 12.96
C ILE A 314 24.41 -16.74 13.66
N LEU A 315 24.87 -15.58 14.14
CA LEU A 315 26.13 -15.47 14.89
C LEU A 315 26.14 -16.31 16.17
N ALA A 316 25.01 -16.49 16.85
CA ALA A 316 24.95 -17.33 18.04
C ALA A 316 24.81 -18.84 17.70
N LYS A 317 24.08 -19.20 16.65
CA LYS A 317 23.65 -20.59 16.38
C LYS A 317 24.79 -21.52 15.95
N THR A 318 25.58 -21.14 14.95
CA THR A 318 26.53 -22.04 14.27
C THR A 318 27.96 -22.00 14.86
N HIS A 319 28.91 -22.74 14.29
CA HIS A 319 30.33 -22.61 14.62
C HIS A 319 30.89 -21.28 14.07
N PRO A 320 31.89 -20.64 14.73
CA PRO A 320 32.35 -19.29 14.33
C PRO A 320 32.64 -19.13 12.83
N MET A 321 33.42 -20.02 12.22
CA MET A 321 33.73 -19.95 10.78
C MET A 321 32.49 -20.09 9.88
N ALA A 322 31.53 -20.93 10.26
CA ALA A 322 30.28 -21.08 9.51
C ALA A 322 29.40 -19.81 9.63
N SER A 323 29.25 -19.28 10.84
CA SER A 323 28.52 -18.03 11.07
C SER A 323 29.12 -16.84 10.32
N SER A 324 30.45 -16.75 10.27
CA SER A 324 31.18 -15.76 9.49
C SER A 324 30.86 -15.89 8.01
N GLN A 325 30.90 -17.10 7.45
CA GLN A 325 30.64 -17.31 6.02
C GLN A 325 29.18 -17.06 5.63
N GLU A 326 28.24 -17.42 6.50
CA GLU A 326 26.81 -17.16 6.33
C GLU A 326 26.51 -15.65 6.34
N ILE A 327 27.04 -14.90 7.32
CA ILE A 327 26.89 -13.44 7.37
C ILE A 327 27.64 -12.75 6.22
N ARG A 328 28.83 -13.23 5.82
CA ARG A 328 29.58 -12.72 4.66
C ARG A 328 28.79 -12.84 3.35
N SER A 329 27.98 -13.89 3.19
CA SER A 329 27.16 -14.05 1.97
C SER A 329 25.95 -13.12 1.95
N ILE A 330 25.28 -12.95 3.09
CA ILE A 330 24.11 -12.03 3.25
C ILE A 330 24.55 -10.57 3.10
N LEU A 331 25.62 -10.17 3.80
CA LEU A 331 26.09 -8.78 3.86
C LEU A 331 27.11 -8.41 2.78
N ARG A 332 27.22 -9.21 1.71
CA ARG A 332 28.20 -9.03 0.61
C ARG A 332 28.15 -7.66 -0.08
N ALA A 333 27.02 -6.95 0.02
CA ALA A 333 26.79 -5.64 -0.58
C ALA A 333 26.93 -4.47 0.40
N PHE A 334 27.21 -4.71 1.69
CA PHE A 334 27.33 -3.65 2.69
C PHE A 334 28.79 -3.22 2.90
N PRO A 335 29.07 -1.94 3.18
CA PRO A 335 30.41 -1.46 3.52
C PRO A 335 31.01 -2.29 4.66
N SER A 336 32.18 -2.89 4.43
CA SER A 336 32.82 -3.79 5.41
C SER A 336 34.33 -3.57 5.51
N SER A 337 34.89 -3.73 6.70
CA SER A 337 36.33 -3.67 6.96
C SER A 337 36.76 -4.75 7.95
N ASP A 338 37.95 -5.30 7.72
CA ASP A 338 38.73 -6.18 8.61
C ASP A 338 40.09 -5.56 9.00
N HIS A 339 40.36 -4.31 8.62
CA HIS A 339 41.62 -3.60 8.89
C HIS A 339 41.34 -2.17 9.38
N LEU A 340 42.01 -1.73 10.45
CA LEU A 340 41.75 -0.44 11.10
C LEU A 340 41.92 0.77 10.15
N ASP A 341 42.83 0.68 9.19
CA ASP A 341 43.17 1.78 8.26
C ASP A 341 42.48 1.67 6.90
N ALA A 342 41.60 0.69 6.68
CA ALA A 342 40.85 0.57 5.42
C ALA A 342 39.75 1.63 5.34
N GLU A 343 39.71 2.39 4.24
CA GLU A 343 38.63 3.34 3.98
C GLU A 343 37.33 2.62 3.66
N LEU A 344 36.29 2.88 4.46
CA LEU A 344 34.90 2.59 4.08
C LEU A 344 34.37 3.69 3.16
N ASP A 345 33.64 3.29 2.12
CA ASP A 345 32.73 4.15 1.36
C ASP A 345 31.28 3.93 1.85
N PRO A 346 30.63 4.93 2.49
CA PRO A 346 29.25 4.81 2.94
C PRO A 346 28.23 4.83 1.78
N GLY A 347 28.63 5.27 0.58
CA GLY A 347 27.78 5.31 -0.61
C GLY A 347 27.40 3.93 -1.16
N LEU A 348 28.10 2.88 -0.72
CA LEU A 348 27.84 1.49 -1.10
C LEU A 348 26.71 0.82 -0.28
N ALA A 349 26.20 1.45 0.78
CA ALA A 349 25.11 0.87 1.58
C ALA A 349 23.79 0.83 0.75
N PRO A 350 23.20 -0.35 0.49
CA PRO A 350 22.09 -0.51 -0.46
C PRO A 350 20.73 -0.12 0.16
N PHE A 351 20.57 1.15 0.52
CA PHE A 351 19.30 1.69 1.02
C PHE A 351 18.25 1.71 -0.11
N HIS A 352 17.26 0.83 -0.03
CA HIS A 352 16.14 0.78 -0.98
C HIS A 352 14.93 1.60 -0.52
N SER A 353 15.00 2.25 0.65
CA SER A 353 13.90 2.99 1.27
C SER A 353 14.37 4.04 2.25
N ILE A 354 13.55 5.07 2.44
CA ILE A 354 13.60 5.99 3.59
C ILE A 354 12.58 5.54 4.64
N ALA A 355 12.86 5.71 5.93
CA ALA A 355 11.99 5.29 7.02
C ALA A 355 11.98 6.25 8.23
N ILE A 356 10.85 6.31 8.92
CA ILE A 356 10.68 6.97 10.21
C ILE A 356 9.97 6.01 11.17
N GLN A 357 10.53 5.83 12.36
CA GLN A 357 9.84 5.24 13.52
C GLN A 357 9.24 6.35 14.38
N CYS A 358 8.08 6.09 14.98
CA CYS A 358 7.51 6.87 16.08
C CYS A 358 7.17 5.92 17.24
N ARG A 359 7.67 6.23 18.45
CA ARG A 359 7.35 5.50 19.67
C ARG A 359 5.96 5.93 20.18
N VAL A 360 5.00 5.01 20.15
CA VAL A 360 3.66 5.21 20.71
C VAL A 360 3.68 4.80 22.17
N MET A 361 3.41 5.74 23.06
CA MET A 361 3.55 5.59 24.51
C MET A 361 2.26 5.93 25.26
N ALA A 362 2.01 5.19 26.35
CA ALA A 362 0.92 5.42 27.30
C ALA A 362 1.24 6.64 28.17
N GLU A 363 0.90 7.84 27.70
CA GLU A 363 1.17 9.10 28.39
C GLU A 363 0.02 10.11 28.20
N SER A 364 -0.19 10.96 29.21
CA SER A 364 -1.13 12.08 29.18
C SER A 364 -0.36 13.41 29.23
N TYR A 365 -0.84 14.41 28.48
CA TYR A 365 -0.24 15.75 28.39
C TYR A 365 -1.19 16.76 29.02
N GLU A 366 -0.83 17.27 30.20
CA GLU A 366 -1.66 18.13 31.05
C GLU A 366 -1.09 19.54 31.14
N ARG A 367 -1.96 20.56 31.19
CA ARG A 367 -1.54 21.95 31.47
C ARG A 367 -1.63 22.23 32.96
N GLU A 368 -0.49 22.54 33.59
CA GLU A 368 -0.47 23.13 34.93
C GLU A 368 -0.29 24.64 34.83
N ALA A 369 -1.23 25.39 35.42
CA ALA A 369 -1.14 26.84 35.51
C ALA A 369 -0.32 27.24 36.74
N LYS A 370 0.89 27.74 36.53
CA LYS A 370 1.67 28.46 37.56
C LYS A 370 1.46 29.96 37.41
N THR A 371 1.71 30.71 38.48
CA THR A 371 1.33 32.13 38.63
C THR A 371 1.89 33.13 37.62
N ASN A 372 2.81 32.72 36.72
CA ASN A 372 3.25 33.51 35.56
C ASN A 372 3.60 32.65 34.32
N SER A 373 3.21 31.37 34.26
CA SER A 373 3.48 30.50 33.09
C SER A 373 2.58 29.27 33.02
N VAL A 374 2.33 28.79 31.79
CA VAL A 374 1.64 27.51 31.53
C VAL A 374 2.71 26.44 31.34
N GLN A 375 2.81 25.49 32.25
CA GLN A 375 3.77 24.38 32.13
C GLN A 375 3.04 23.10 31.72
N TRP A 376 3.57 22.41 30.70
CA TRP A 376 3.10 21.07 30.36
C TRP A 376 3.69 20.03 31.31
N ILE A 377 2.82 19.32 32.02
CA ILE A 377 3.17 18.10 32.76
C ILE A 377 2.83 16.90 31.87
N ILE A 378 3.70 15.89 31.87
CA ILE A 378 3.44 14.64 31.17
C ILE A 378 3.48 13.51 32.20
N ARG A 379 2.43 12.68 32.23
CA ARG A 379 2.30 11.57 33.19
C ARG A 379 2.13 10.25 32.45
N PRO A 380 2.71 9.15 32.96
CA PRO A 380 2.36 7.79 32.52
C PRO A 380 0.85 7.56 32.62
N SER A 381 0.25 7.09 31.52
CA SER A 381 -1.15 6.67 31.48
C SER A 381 -1.27 5.20 31.88
N ARG A 382 -2.43 4.81 32.42
CA ARG A 382 -2.67 3.46 32.97
C ARG A 382 -4.14 3.09 32.81
N GLY A 383 -4.42 1.79 32.75
CA GLY A 383 -5.78 1.26 32.59
C GLY A 383 -5.90 0.24 31.46
N SER A 384 -7.13 -0.22 31.22
CA SER A 384 -7.43 -1.18 30.15
C SER A 384 -7.56 -0.49 28.81
N ILE A 385 -6.87 -0.99 27.79
CA ILE A 385 -7.08 -0.61 26.39
C ILE A 385 -8.39 -1.25 25.92
N SER A 386 -9.39 -0.43 25.60
CA SER A 386 -10.73 -0.88 25.21
C SER A 386 -10.92 -1.03 23.69
N GLU A 387 -10.08 -0.35 22.89
CA GLU A 387 -9.99 -0.53 21.45
C GLU A 387 -8.53 -0.44 21.03
N TRP A 388 -8.08 -1.38 20.20
CA TRP A 388 -6.74 -1.43 19.64
C TRP A 388 -6.82 -1.64 18.13
N LYS A 389 -6.38 -0.63 17.38
CA LYS A 389 -6.50 -0.60 15.91
C LYS A 389 -5.25 0.06 15.31
N PRO A 390 -4.16 -0.71 15.13
CA PRO A 390 -2.94 -0.21 14.50
C PRO A 390 -3.17 0.04 13.00
N PRO A 391 -2.46 1.03 12.41
CA PRO A 391 -2.55 1.34 10.98
C PRO A 391 -1.96 0.20 10.15
N ARG A 392 -2.45 0.04 8.91
CA ARG A 392 -2.06 -1.03 7.99
C ARG A 392 -1.89 -0.52 6.56
N GLY A 393 -0.94 -1.10 5.83
CA GLY A 393 -0.68 -0.82 4.41
C GLY A 393 0.76 -1.12 4.02
N ALA A 394 1.05 -1.18 2.73
CA ALA A 394 2.42 -1.39 2.23
C ALA A 394 3.39 -0.35 2.81
N GLY A 395 4.51 -0.79 3.41
CA GLY A 395 5.47 0.07 4.12
C GLY A 395 4.89 0.80 5.34
N ILE A 396 3.98 0.16 6.07
CA ILE A 396 3.57 0.50 7.44
C ILE A 396 3.73 -0.78 8.27
N ARG A 397 4.59 -0.72 9.29
CA ARG A 397 4.91 -1.81 10.23
C ARG A 397 4.62 -1.32 11.65
N VAL A 398 4.09 -2.19 12.51
CA VAL A 398 3.78 -1.87 13.91
C VAL A 398 4.27 -3.00 14.79
N ASP A 399 5.41 -2.81 15.44
CA ASP A 399 5.97 -3.76 16.41
C ASP A 399 5.32 -3.48 17.77
N THR A 400 4.74 -4.51 18.39
CA THR A 400 3.93 -4.39 19.61
C THR A 400 3.78 -5.75 20.31
N ALA A 401 3.34 -5.72 21.57
CA ALA A 401 2.79 -6.88 22.30
C ALA A 401 1.44 -6.51 22.96
N ILE A 402 0.70 -5.59 22.32
CA ILE A 402 -0.51 -4.95 22.84
C ILE A 402 -1.71 -5.33 21.95
N GLU A 403 -2.82 -5.67 22.58
CA GLU A 403 -4.10 -5.97 21.93
C GLU A 403 -5.27 -5.36 22.74
N ALA A 404 -6.50 -5.47 22.26
CA ALA A 404 -7.67 -5.00 23.01
C ALA A 404 -7.89 -5.86 24.26
N GLY A 405 -8.17 -5.22 25.41
CA GLY A 405 -8.22 -5.86 26.72
C GLY A 405 -6.91 -5.82 27.52
N PHE A 406 -5.80 -5.35 26.91
CA PHE A 406 -4.52 -5.17 27.59
C PHE A 406 -4.62 -4.15 28.73
N ILE A 407 -3.97 -4.42 29.89
CA ILE A 407 -3.94 -3.50 31.04
C ILE A 407 -2.54 -2.87 31.18
N VAL A 408 -2.44 -1.56 30.96
CA VAL A 408 -1.21 -0.80 31.23
C VAL A 408 -1.05 -0.55 32.72
N THR A 409 0.05 -1.05 33.28
CA THR A 409 0.45 -0.84 34.69
C THR A 409 1.59 0.17 34.80
N SER A 410 1.82 0.69 36.00
CA SER A 410 2.93 1.63 36.30
C SER A 410 4.27 0.95 36.59
N ASN A 411 4.36 -0.37 36.46
CA ASN A 411 5.55 -1.14 36.84
C ASN A 411 6.62 -1.19 35.73
N TYR A 412 6.23 -0.91 34.48
CA TYR A 412 7.07 -1.08 33.28
C TYR A 412 7.16 0.23 32.47
N ASP A 413 7.96 0.22 31.40
CA ASP A 413 8.11 1.35 30.48
C ASP A 413 6.80 1.70 29.74
N THR A 414 6.63 2.95 29.34
CA THR A 414 5.39 3.45 28.71
C THR A 414 5.22 3.06 27.24
N LEU A 415 6.22 2.46 26.57
CA LEU A 415 6.14 2.03 25.18
C LEU A 415 5.06 0.96 24.93
N LEU A 416 4.05 1.33 24.15
CA LEU A 416 3.00 0.43 23.66
C LEU A 416 3.38 -0.21 22.33
N ALA A 417 3.81 0.61 21.37
CA ALA A 417 4.14 0.15 20.03
C ALA A 417 5.15 1.06 19.33
N LYS A 418 5.82 0.51 18.31
CA LYS A 418 6.69 1.25 17.40
C LYS A 418 5.99 1.35 16.06
N LEU A 419 5.47 2.53 15.71
CA LEU A 419 4.93 2.79 14.38
C LEU A 419 6.10 3.07 13.44
N VAL A 420 6.42 2.13 12.56
CA VAL A 420 7.49 2.26 11.56
C VAL A 420 6.85 2.47 10.19
N VAL A 421 7.13 3.59 9.55
CA VAL A 421 6.64 3.91 8.21
C VAL A 421 7.83 4.11 7.29
N SER A 422 7.82 3.40 6.16
CA SER A 422 8.88 3.47 5.14
C SER A 422 8.32 3.79 3.75
N LEU A 423 9.18 4.24 2.85
CA LEU A 423 8.87 4.52 1.46
C LEU A 423 10.01 4.02 0.56
N PRO A 424 9.77 3.03 -0.30
CA PRO A 424 10.71 2.64 -1.35
C PRO A 424 11.01 3.81 -2.28
N THR A 425 12.29 4.17 -2.38
CA THR A 425 12.77 5.25 -3.25
C THR A 425 14.28 5.18 -3.42
N LEU A 426 14.75 5.70 -4.56
CA LEU A 426 16.15 6.02 -4.82
C LEU A 426 16.40 7.55 -4.76
N ALA A 427 15.32 8.35 -4.70
CA ALA A 427 15.35 9.81 -4.66
C ALA A 427 15.16 10.32 -3.21
N ILE A 428 16.07 9.90 -2.32
CA ILE A 428 16.00 10.08 -0.86
C ILE A 428 15.62 11.52 -0.47
N GLU A 429 16.27 12.53 -1.05
CA GLU A 429 16.07 13.93 -0.67
C GLU A 429 14.71 14.51 -1.11
N GLU A 430 14.18 14.08 -2.26
CA GLU A 430 12.88 14.55 -2.79
C GLU A 430 11.69 13.90 -2.07
N ASP A 431 11.85 12.65 -1.62
CA ASP A 431 10.73 11.81 -1.21
C ASP A 431 10.35 11.90 0.27
N TRP A 432 11.12 12.60 1.11
CA TRP A 432 10.76 12.84 2.51
C TRP A 432 9.36 13.46 2.69
N GLY A 433 8.93 14.35 1.78
CA GLY A 433 7.59 14.93 1.82
C GLY A 433 6.48 13.89 1.63
N LYS A 434 6.72 12.88 0.77
CA LYS A 434 5.82 11.73 0.56
C LYS A 434 5.80 10.81 1.79
N LEU A 435 6.96 10.58 2.42
CA LEU A 435 7.06 9.79 3.65
C LEU A 435 6.32 10.45 4.81
N LEU A 436 6.51 11.76 5.04
CA LEU A 436 5.82 12.50 6.10
C LEU A 436 4.29 12.52 5.88
N LEU A 437 3.81 12.64 4.64
CA LEU A 437 2.38 12.49 4.31
C LEU A 437 1.84 11.10 4.67
N LYS A 438 2.61 10.05 4.37
CA LYS A 438 2.26 8.65 4.67
C LYS A 438 2.23 8.39 6.18
N LEU A 439 3.25 8.86 6.91
CA LEU A 439 3.34 8.78 8.36
C LEU A 439 2.20 9.55 9.04
N ARG A 440 1.88 10.76 8.55
CA ARG A 440 0.77 11.55 9.10
C ARG A 440 -0.56 10.82 8.98
N LYS A 441 -0.80 10.13 7.85
CA LYS A 441 -1.98 9.27 7.70
C LYS A 441 -1.93 8.05 8.63
N ALA A 442 -0.79 7.37 8.75
CA ALA A 442 -0.66 6.22 9.63
C ALA A 442 -0.94 6.58 11.11
N ILE A 443 -0.53 7.77 11.56
CA ILE A 443 -0.86 8.32 12.88
C ILE A 443 -2.38 8.55 13.01
N THR A 444 -3.02 9.18 12.02
CA THR A 444 -4.49 9.40 12.02
C THR A 444 -5.31 8.10 11.98
N ASP A 445 -4.78 7.06 11.34
CA ASP A 445 -5.42 5.74 11.25
C ASP A 445 -5.19 4.87 12.51
N PHE A 446 -4.26 5.23 13.40
CA PHE A 446 -3.97 4.50 14.64
C PHE A 446 -4.98 4.89 15.72
N GLN A 447 -5.87 3.97 16.10
CA GLN A 447 -6.88 4.21 17.13
C GLN A 447 -6.59 3.34 18.36
N ILE A 448 -6.37 4.00 19.51
CA ILE A 448 -6.22 3.41 20.83
C ILE A 448 -7.24 4.08 21.75
N LYS A 449 -8.02 3.32 22.52
CA LYS A 449 -8.98 3.85 23.50
C LYS A 449 -8.82 3.18 24.87
N GLY A 450 -9.33 3.85 25.91
CA GLY A 450 -9.29 3.39 27.30
C GLY A 450 -8.13 3.96 28.13
N ILE A 451 -7.10 4.49 27.47
CA ILE A 451 -5.96 5.19 28.07
C ILE A 451 -5.57 6.41 27.22
N SER A 452 -4.83 7.36 27.79
CA SER A 452 -4.18 8.45 27.04
C SER A 452 -2.91 7.96 26.35
N THR A 453 -2.58 8.52 25.18
CA THR A 453 -1.33 8.23 24.46
C THR A 453 -0.75 9.49 23.82
N ASN A 454 0.50 9.42 23.36
CA ASN A 454 1.17 10.50 22.64
C ASN A 454 0.83 10.62 21.13
N ILE A 455 -0.18 9.90 20.61
CA ILE A 455 -0.52 9.87 19.18
C ILE A 455 -0.82 11.28 18.61
N ASP A 456 -1.61 12.09 19.33
CA ASP A 456 -1.93 13.46 18.89
C ASP A 456 -0.69 14.36 18.85
N TRP A 457 0.20 14.23 19.84
CA TRP A 457 1.49 14.93 19.85
C TRP A 457 2.37 14.53 18.66
N LEU A 458 2.49 13.22 18.36
CA LEU A 458 3.20 12.72 17.19
C LEU A 458 2.61 13.29 15.87
N GLY A 459 1.28 13.44 15.80
CA GLY A 459 0.61 14.09 14.68
C GLY A 459 1.08 15.54 14.47
N HIS A 460 1.23 16.30 15.56
CA HIS A 460 1.76 17.66 15.52
C HIS A 460 3.25 17.73 15.16
N VAL A 461 4.08 16.76 15.59
CA VAL A 461 5.49 16.66 15.15
C VAL A 461 5.58 16.54 13.63
N VAL A 462 4.80 15.62 13.04
CA VAL A 462 4.83 15.37 11.61
C VAL A 462 4.27 16.56 10.81
N ASP A 463 3.23 17.22 11.30
CA ASP A 463 2.72 18.44 10.66
C ASP A 463 3.69 19.63 10.74
N HIS A 464 4.53 19.71 11.79
CA HIS A 464 5.61 20.70 11.86
C HIS A 464 6.72 20.41 10.84
N LEU A 465 7.21 19.17 10.77
CA LEU A 465 8.25 18.76 9.81
C LEU A 465 7.79 18.95 8.34
N ARG A 466 6.48 18.84 8.09
CA ARG A 466 5.87 19.17 6.78
C ARG A 466 5.74 20.68 6.54
N GLY A 467 5.45 21.47 7.57
CA GLY A 467 5.19 22.91 7.46
C GLY A 467 6.43 23.76 7.17
N ASN A 468 7.62 23.33 7.62
CA ASN A 468 8.86 24.12 7.49
C ASN A 468 9.51 24.08 6.09
N GLN A 469 8.90 23.46 5.06
CA GLN A 469 9.51 23.34 3.73
C GLN A 469 9.66 24.66 2.93
N ASN A 470 9.17 25.78 3.44
CA ASN A 470 9.49 27.12 2.91
C ASN A 470 10.84 27.66 3.40
N ASN A 471 11.52 26.97 4.32
CA ASN A 471 12.85 27.31 4.82
C ASN A 471 13.87 26.23 4.42
N SER A 472 15.17 26.54 4.52
CA SER A 472 16.26 25.65 4.11
C SER A 472 16.30 24.35 4.93
N SER A 473 15.80 23.25 4.35
CA SER A 473 15.78 21.87 4.89
C SER A 473 15.27 21.72 6.34
N PRO A 474 14.04 21.19 6.58
CA PRO A 474 13.50 21.02 7.94
C PRO A 474 14.33 20.03 8.80
N TRP A 475 15.28 19.32 8.20
CA TRP A 475 16.18 18.38 8.86
C TRP A 475 17.32 19.07 9.63
N LEU A 476 17.65 20.33 9.31
CA LEU A 476 18.70 21.09 10.01
C LEU A 476 18.26 21.54 11.42
N ASP A 477 16.96 21.72 11.63
CA ASP A 477 16.35 22.10 12.91
C ASP A 477 16.28 20.94 13.93
N LEU A 478 16.63 19.70 13.55
CA LEU A 478 16.56 18.49 14.39
C LEU A 478 17.60 18.47 15.51
N LYS A 479 17.47 19.36 16.49
CA LYS A 479 18.39 19.44 17.62
C LYS A 479 17.91 18.62 18.81
N THR A 480 18.81 18.15 19.67
CA THR A 480 18.51 17.30 20.84
C THR A 480 17.56 17.89 21.90
N HIS A 481 17.28 19.20 21.85
CA HIS A 481 16.27 19.91 22.64
C HIS A 481 15.00 20.27 21.85
N TRP A 482 14.79 19.70 20.65
CA TRP A 482 13.66 20.02 19.77
C TRP A 482 12.31 19.85 20.47
N PHE A 483 12.18 18.81 21.30
CA PHE A 483 10.99 18.56 22.12
C PHE A 483 10.67 19.76 23.02
N ASP A 484 11.65 20.19 23.82
CA ASP A 484 11.50 21.26 24.80
C ASP A 484 11.33 22.64 24.11
N ARG A 485 11.93 22.84 22.93
CA ARG A 485 11.76 24.03 22.08
C ARG A 485 10.35 24.17 21.50
N TRP A 486 9.67 23.06 21.18
CA TRP A 486 8.42 23.09 20.41
C TRP A 486 7.15 22.63 21.14
N ILE A 487 7.25 21.97 22.30
CA ILE A 487 6.08 21.45 23.05
C ILE A 487 4.97 22.50 23.27
N GLU A 488 5.33 23.72 23.69
CA GLU A 488 4.36 24.79 23.95
C GLU A 488 3.63 25.25 22.67
N SER A 489 4.34 25.36 21.55
CA SER A 489 3.79 25.80 20.26
C SER A 489 2.91 24.74 19.60
N LEU A 490 3.30 23.47 19.71
CA LEU A 490 2.59 22.33 19.11
C LEU A 490 1.33 21.97 19.91
N LEU A 491 1.43 21.86 21.24
CA LEU A 491 0.28 21.55 22.10
C LEU A 491 -0.53 22.80 22.51
N GLY A 492 0.00 24.01 22.29
CA GLY A 492 -0.73 25.26 22.51
C GLY A 492 -2.06 25.31 21.75
N LYS A 493 -2.09 24.70 20.56
CA LYS A 493 -3.26 24.57 19.66
C LYS A 493 -4.29 23.52 20.11
N HIS A 494 -3.99 22.75 21.16
CA HIS A 494 -4.86 21.69 21.66
C HIS A 494 -6.00 22.26 22.52
N THR A 495 -7.17 22.48 21.94
CA THR A 495 -8.36 22.98 22.66
C THR A 495 -9.33 21.86 23.03
N ALA A 496 -9.49 21.64 24.35
CA ALA A 496 -10.57 20.90 25.02
C ALA A 496 -10.89 19.45 24.55
N LEU A 497 -10.62 18.49 25.44
CA LEU A 497 -11.47 17.30 25.56
C LEU A 497 -12.60 17.58 26.55
N PRO A 498 -13.85 17.16 26.29
CA PRO A 498 -14.92 17.24 27.28
C PRO A 498 -14.73 16.17 28.36
N SER A 499 -14.83 16.57 29.62
CA SER A 499 -14.90 15.65 30.75
C SER A 499 -16.24 14.92 30.78
N ASN A 500 -16.23 13.58 30.87
CA ASN A 500 -17.26 12.78 31.54
C ASN A 500 -16.75 11.33 31.70
N ILE A 501 -16.31 10.98 32.90
CA ILE A 501 -16.10 9.60 33.35
C ILE A 501 -16.72 9.46 34.74
N GLU A 502 -17.94 8.97 34.81
CA GLU A 502 -18.56 8.40 36.00
C GLU A 502 -19.03 6.99 35.60
N ALA A 503 -18.48 5.92 36.17
CA ALA A 503 -18.80 5.42 37.52
C ALA A 503 -20.24 4.88 37.57
N GLY A 504 -20.44 3.67 37.06
CA GLY A 504 -21.76 3.03 37.05
C GLY A 504 -22.17 2.42 38.39
N HIS A 505 -23.45 2.05 38.49
CA HIS A 505 -24.00 1.13 39.49
C HIS A 505 -25.05 0.23 38.81
N SER A 506 -25.38 -0.90 39.45
CA SER A 506 -26.35 -1.87 38.92
C SER A 506 -27.63 -1.88 39.76
N VAL A 507 -28.76 -2.33 39.17
CA VAL A 507 -29.71 -3.34 39.69
C VAL A 507 -31.02 -3.39 38.85
N ASN A 508 -31.06 -4.34 37.91
CA ASN A 508 -32.02 -5.44 37.80
C ASN A 508 -33.57 -5.25 37.96
N ARG A 509 -34.33 -5.92 37.05
CA ARG A 509 -35.71 -6.49 37.13
C ARG A 509 -36.98 -5.71 36.63
N HIS A 510 -37.36 -6.07 35.39
CA HIS A 510 -38.61 -6.81 35.03
C HIS A 510 -40.02 -6.16 34.89
N HIS A 511 -40.68 -6.59 33.79
CA HIS A 511 -42.13 -6.80 33.53
C HIS A 511 -43.08 -5.58 33.32
N ARG A 512 -44.25 -5.68 32.62
CA ARG A 512 -44.66 -6.42 31.39
C ARG A 512 -46.14 -6.05 30.97
N LEU A 513 -46.36 -5.21 29.93
CA LEU A 513 -47.57 -5.17 29.04
C LEU A 513 -49.00 -4.93 29.66
N PRO A 514 -50.12 -4.76 28.90
CA PRO A 514 -50.35 -4.29 27.51
C PRO A 514 -51.58 -3.33 27.25
N THR A 515 -51.70 -2.83 25.99
CA THR A 515 -52.93 -2.64 25.14
C THR A 515 -53.96 -1.47 25.24
N SER A 516 -54.43 -1.11 24.01
CA SER A 516 -55.78 -0.64 23.56
C SER A 516 -56.21 0.87 23.47
N LYS A 517 -56.28 1.30 22.20
CA LYS A 517 -57.02 2.39 21.47
C LYS A 517 -58.58 2.27 21.48
N PRO A 518 -59.41 3.12 20.78
CA PRO A 518 -59.24 4.49 20.18
C PRO A 518 -60.48 5.48 20.22
N ASP A 519 -60.39 6.64 19.51
CA ASP A 519 -61.47 7.34 18.70
C ASP A 519 -62.65 8.11 19.43
N VAL A 520 -63.38 9.18 18.94
CA VAL A 520 -63.38 10.07 17.72
C VAL A 520 -64.37 11.31 17.77
N LYS A 521 -63.99 12.50 17.23
CA LYS A 521 -64.74 13.63 16.50
C LYS A 521 -66.06 14.41 16.94
N GLN A 522 -66.14 15.80 16.91
CA GLN A 522 -67.26 16.75 16.38
C GLN A 522 -66.89 18.29 16.09
N ILE A 523 -67.64 19.08 15.24
CA ILE A 523 -67.32 20.44 14.57
C ILE A 523 -68.38 21.61 14.80
N ASN A 524 -68.49 22.84 14.19
CA ASN A 524 -68.23 23.47 12.83
C ASN A 524 -68.16 25.05 12.73
N HIS A 525 -67.57 25.60 11.63
CA HIS A 525 -67.81 26.91 10.90
C HIS A 525 -67.26 28.26 11.47
N SER A 526 -67.08 29.41 10.76
CA SER A 526 -67.05 29.92 9.34
C SER A 526 -66.48 31.40 9.33
N ARG A 527 -66.46 32.34 8.33
CA ARG A 527 -66.87 32.56 6.90
C ARG A 527 -66.12 33.82 6.29
N GLU A 528 -66.32 34.19 4.99
CA GLU A 528 -65.88 35.43 4.24
C GLU A 528 -64.34 35.74 4.13
N GLY A 529 -63.79 36.68 3.33
CA GLY A 529 -64.25 37.67 2.29
C GLY A 529 -63.69 39.11 2.55
N LEU A 530 -63.27 40.03 1.64
CA LEU A 530 -63.07 40.23 0.16
C LEU A 530 -61.93 41.33 -0.02
N ASP A 531 -61.49 42.00 -1.13
CA ASP A 531 -61.69 42.02 -2.62
C ASP A 531 -60.55 42.81 -3.38
N ASP A 532 -60.62 42.96 -4.73
CA ASP A 532 -59.85 43.81 -5.72
C ASP A 532 -58.33 43.53 -6.03
N ILE A 533 -57.87 43.69 -7.29
CA ILE A 533 -56.72 42.97 -7.92
C ILE A 533 -55.96 43.82 -9.00
N PRO A 534 -54.59 43.92 -9.06
CA PRO A 534 -53.81 43.01 -9.93
C PRO A 534 -52.29 42.71 -9.63
N SER A 535 -51.90 41.49 -10.05
CA SER A 535 -50.59 41.06 -10.64
C SER A 535 -49.63 40.10 -9.87
N ASP A 536 -49.05 39.19 -10.67
CA ASP A 536 -47.96 38.20 -10.48
C ASP A 536 -48.15 36.94 -9.59
N ARG A 537 -47.58 35.83 -10.11
CA ARG A 537 -47.23 34.52 -9.51
C ARG A 537 -48.29 33.50 -9.06
N THR A 538 -47.78 32.25 -9.04
CA THR A 538 -48.32 31.00 -8.48
C THR A 538 -49.66 30.47 -9.02
N ARG A 539 -49.58 29.37 -9.79
CA ARG A 539 -50.70 28.43 -9.95
C ARG A 539 -50.89 27.66 -8.64
N ALA A 540 -52.03 27.83 -7.99
CA ALA A 540 -52.47 26.98 -6.89
C ALA A 540 -53.02 25.64 -7.41
N VAL A 541 -53.13 24.67 -6.50
CA VAL A 541 -53.87 23.40 -6.69
C VAL A 541 -55.21 23.51 -5.95
N ASP A 542 -56.22 22.78 -6.43
CA ASP A 542 -57.63 22.88 -6.03
C ASP A 542 -57.89 22.34 -4.59
N GLU A 543 -58.11 23.21 -3.60
CA GLU A 543 -58.48 22.83 -2.21
C GLU A 543 -60.02 22.67 -2.06
N SER A 544 -60.62 21.69 -2.74
CA SER A 544 -62.09 21.47 -2.73
C SER A 544 -62.57 20.14 -2.10
N SER A 545 -61.69 19.33 -1.51
CA SER A 545 -61.99 17.95 -1.09
C SER A 545 -61.56 17.51 0.33
N ALA A 546 -60.97 18.39 1.14
CA ALA A 546 -60.40 18.00 2.44
C ALA A 546 -61.46 17.77 3.53
N GLU A 547 -61.43 16.59 4.19
CA GLU A 547 -62.38 16.27 5.27
C GLU A 547 -62.13 17.17 6.50
N SER A 548 -63.11 18.02 6.85
CA SER A 548 -63.06 18.80 8.09
C SER A 548 -63.32 17.88 9.27
N ILE A 549 -62.25 17.57 10.02
CA ILE A 549 -62.34 16.86 11.28
C ILE A 549 -62.28 17.77 12.52
N LYS A 550 -62.18 17.14 13.69
CA LYS A 550 -63.10 17.40 14.79
C LYS A 550 -62.44 16.96 16.11
N ILE A 551 -62.30 17.82 17.13
CA ILE A 551 -61.50 17.56 18.35
C ILE A 551 -62.38 17.56 19.61
N LEU A 552 -62.30 16.48 20.40
CA LEU A 552 -63.03 16.30 21.66
C LEU A 552 -62.08 16.32 22.87
N SER A 553 -62.57 16.72 24.05
CA SER A 553 -61.84 16.51 25.31
C SER A 553 -61.82 15.00 25.64
N PRO A 554 -60.65 14.42 25.99
CA PRO A 554 -60.57 13.01 26.38
C PRO A 554 -61.15 12.73 27.77
N ILE A 555 -61.16 13.73 28.66
CA ILE A 555 -61.57 13.62 30.08
C ILE A 555 -62.28 14.89 30.57
N ASP A 556 -62.88 14.81 31.75
CA ASP A 556 -63.33 15.98 32.53
C ASP A 556 -62.12 16.72 33.11
N GLY A 557 -62.08 18.06 33.01
CA GLY A 557 -60.97 18.85 33.54
C GLY A 557 -60.95 20.31 33.09
N VAL A 558 -59.87 21.03 33.39
CA VAL A 558 -59.66 22.45 33.02
C VAL A 558 -58.56 22.54 31.95
N ILE A 559 -58.84 23.19 30.82
CA ILE A 559 -57.85 23.38 29.75
C ILE A 559 -56.72 24.30 30.24
N LEU A 560 -55.49 23.81 30.24
CA LEU A 560 -54.29 24.58 30.63
C LEU A 560 -53.60 25.22 29.42
N GLU A 561 -53.39 24.46 28.35
CA GLU A 561 -52.69 24.91 27.15
C GLU A 561 -53.35 24.37 25.87
N LEU A 562 -53.20 25.08 24.75
CA LEU A 562 -53.68 24.71 23.42
C LEU A 562 -52.70 25.21 22.35
N ILE A 563 -52.36 24.38 21.37
CA ILE A 563 -51.44 24.79 20.27
C ILE A 563 -52.09 25.83 19.36
N LYS A 564 -51.27 26.61 18.66
CA LYS A 564 -51.75 27.68 17.78
C LYS A 564 -52.64 27.14 16.64
N VAL A 565 -53.73 27.86 16.38
CA VAL A 565 -54.60 27.62 15.22
C VAL A 565 -53.81 27.77 13.92
N ARG A 566 -54.16 26.99 12.89
CA ARG A 566 -53.45 26.75 11.63
C ARG A 566 -52.15 25.94 11.73
N THR A 567 -51.70 25.52 12.92
CA THR A 567 -50.60 24.55 13.04
C THR A 567 -51.01 23.19 12.48
N SER A 568 -50.14 22.61 11.66
CA SER A 568 -50.22 21.22 11.19
C SER A 568 -49.44 20.29 12.10
N VAL A 569 -50.04 19.18 12.52
CA VAL A 569 -49.42 18.16 13.37
C VAL A 569 -49.68 16.74 12.84
N ALA A 570 -48.81 15.81 13.19
CA ALA A 570 -48.96 14.39 12.87
C ALA A 570 -49.85 13.67 13.91
N LYS A 571 -50.33 12.47 13.55
CA LYS A 571 -51.01 11.54 14.47
C LYS A 571 -50.15 11.28 15.73
N GLY A 572 -50.75 11.42 16.92
CA GLY A 572 -50.08 11.22 18.21
C GLY A 572 -49.26 12.41 18.72
N ALA A 573 -49.34 13.58 18.07
CA ALA A 573 -48.77 14.81 18.61
C ALA A 573 -49.74 15.48 19.60
N GLU A 574 -49.22 16.14 20.62
CA GLU A 574 -50.02 16.92 21.58
C GLU A 574 -50.56 18.21 20.95
N LEU A 575 -51.86 18.45 21.16
CA LEU A 575 -52.61 19.63 20.72
C LEU A 575 -52.84 20.64 21.85
N GLY A 576 -52.51 20.28 23.09
CA GLY A 576 -52.79 21.02 24.31
C GLY A 576 -52.91 20.10 25.51
N THR A 577 -53.10 20.67 26.70
CA THR A 577 -53.05 19.95 27.98
C THR A 577 -54.26 20.31 28.84
N ILE A 578 -54.80 19.34 29.58
CA ILE A 578 -55.95 19.48 30.48
C ILE A 578 -55.60 19.02 31.90
N GLU A 579 -55.96 19.80 32.92
CA GLU A 579 -55.83 19.40 34.34
C GLU A 579 -57.07 18.62 34.80
N SER A 580 -56.88 17.42 35.33
CA SER A 580 -57.94 16.65 36.00
C SER A 580 -57.41 16.03 37.29
N MET A 581 -58.15 16.14 38.38
CA MET A 581 -57.78 15.62 39.71
C MET A 581 -56.33 15.96 40.15
N LYS A 582 -55.84 17.16 39.82
CA LYS A 582 -54.45 17.65 40.03
C LYS A 582 -53.35 16.95 39.21
N MET A 583 -53.73 16.26 38.14
CA MET A 583 -52.82 15.66 37.16
C MET A 583 -52.99 16.35 35.81
N HIS A 584 -51.91 16.51 35.07
CA HIS A 584 -51.94 17.06 33.71
C HIS A 584 -52.04 15.91 32.70
N HIS A 585 -52.93 16.04 31.72
CA HIS A 585 -53.15 15.05 30.67
C HIS A 585 -53.04 15.71 29.28
N ALA A 586 -52.34 15.07 28.35
CA ALA A 586 -52.20 15.54 26.98
C ALA A 586 -53.48 15.31 26.15
N ILE A 587 -53.75 16.23 25.24
CA ILE A 587 -54.83 16.16 24.24
C ILE A 587 -54.18 15.77 22.91
N GLU A 588 -54.15 14.48 22.58
CA GLU A 588 -53.43 13.98 21.39
C GLU A 588 -54.26 14.05 20.08
N ALA A 589 -53.57 14.24 18.95
CA ALA A 589 -54.16 14.21 17.62
C ALA A 589 -54.45 12.78 17.13
N ASP A 590 -55.72 12.46 16.86
CA ASP A 590 -56.15 11.12 16.42
C ASP A 590 -55.66 10.74 15.01
N ARG A 591 -55.26 11.71 14.19
CA ARG A 591 -54.68 11.56 12.84
C ARG A 591 -53.86 12.80 12.49
N SER A 592 -53.20 12.81 11.33
CA SER A 592 -52.48 13.99 10.84
C SER A 592 -53.47 15.09 10.43
N VAL A 593 -53.36 16.26 11.05
CA VAL A 593 -54.36 17.33 10.95
C VAL A 593 -53.76 18.73 10.98
N ARG A 594 -54.46 19.71 10.40
CA ARG A 594 -54.22 21.15 10.55
C ARG A 594 -55.32 21.78 11.39
N VAL A 595 -54.97 22.29 12.58
CA VAL A 595 -55.95 22.88 13.53
C VAL A 595 -56.68 24.05 12.86
N GLY A 596 -58.00 23.95 12.77
CA GLY A 596 -58.87 24.92 12.10
C GLY A 596 -59.34 26.05 13.02
N ARG A 597 -59.76 25.70 14.24
CA ARG A 597 -60.05 26.63 15.36
C ARG A 597 -60.20 25.88 16.68
N TRP A 598 -60.18 26.61 17.80
CA TRP A 598 -60.60 26.11 19.11
C TRP A 598 -61.98 26.68 19.47
N THR A 599 -62.82 25.89 20.13
CA THR A 599 -64.17 26.25 20.61
C THR A 599 -64.23 26.44 22.13
N VAL A 600 -63.10 26.28 22.83
CA VAL A 600 -62.92 26.55 24.25
C VAL A 600 -61.70 27.43 24.50
N GLN A 601 -61.61 28.04 25.68
CA GLN A 601 -60.49 28.89 26.10
C GLN A 601 -59.62 28.22 27.16
N ILE A 602 -58.37 28.67 27.28
CA ILE A 602 -57.50 28.30 28.42
C ILE A 602 -58.14 28.81 29.72
N GLY A 603 -58.12 27.99 30.77
CA GLY A 603 -58.85 28.20 32.03
C GLY A 603 -60.30 27.74 32.01
N GLN A 604 -60.84 27.28 30.87
CA GLN A 604 -62.21 26.78 30.79
C GLN A 604 -62.31 25.33 31.26
N GLN A 605 -63.31 25.04 32.09
CA GLN A 605 -63.68 23.67 32.47
C GLN A 605 -64.50 23.00 31.36
N VAL A 606 -64.16 21.74 31.07
CA VAL A 606 -64.77 20.90 30.04
C VAL A 606 -65.06 19.50 30.57
N ILE A 607 -65.97 18.77 29.91
CA ILE A 607 -66.28 17.36 30.20
C ILE A 607 -65.81 16.42 29.09
N ALA A 608 -65.62 15.14 29.42
CA ALA A 608 -65.24 14.09 28.48
C ALA A 608 -66.21 14.03 27.28
N GLY A 609 -65.68 13.98 26.07
CA GLY A 609 -66.46 14.00 24.83
C GLY A 609 -67.00 15.37 24.41
N GLN A 610 -66.77 16.44 25.18
CA GLN A 610 -67.11 17.81 24.76
C GLN A 610 -66.25 18.25 23.57
N VAL A 611 -66.86 18.93 22.59
CA VAL A 611 -66.13 19.55 21.46
C VAL A 611 -65.28 20.71 21.97
N ILE A 612 -63.96 20.57 21.82
CA ILE A 612 -62.98 21.58 22.20
C ILE A 612 -62.38 22.32 21.00
N GLY A 613 -62.43 21.74 19.79
CA GLY A 613 -61.92 22.39 18.58
C GLY A 613 -62.15 21.62 17.28
N GLU A 614 -61.55 22.10 16.21
CA GLU A 614 -61.71 21.60 14.83
C GLU A 614 -60.36 21.52 14.13
N ALA A 615 -60.20 20.59 13.18
CA ALA A 615 -58.98 20.46 12.40
C ALA A 615 -59.23 19.76 11.05
N ILE A 616 -58.59 20.21 9.98
CA ILE A 616 -58.72 19.61 8.64
C ILE A 616 -57.77 18.40 8.55
N VAL A 617 -58.23 17.27 8.01
CA VAL A 617 -57.36 16.11 7.76
C VAL A 617 -56.35 16.45 6.68
N LEU A 618 -55.07 16.18 6.95
CA LEU A 618 -54.01 16.24 5.96
C LEU A 618 -53.86 14.86 5.32
N GLY A 619 -54.01 14.79 3.99
CA GLY A 619 -53.83 13.55 3.24
C GLY A 619 -52.41 12.98 3.40
N GLU A 620 -52.29 11.66 3.41
CA GLU A 620 -51.01 10.97 3.57
C GLU A 620 -50.18 11.01 2.29
N ASP A 621 -49.47 12.12 2.04
CA ASP A 621 -48.08 12.03 1.55
C ASP A 621 -47.28 13.33 1.75
N LEU A 622 -46.40 13.35 2.76
CA LEU A 622 -45.29 14.29 2.81
C LEU A 622 -44.19 13.79 1.86
N THR A 623 -43.66 14.66 1.01
CA THR A 623 -42.53 14.31 0.13
C THR A 623 -41.27 13.97 0.94
N ALA A 624 -40.32 13.27 0.30
CA ALA A 624 -39.02 12.91 0.88
C ALA A 624 -38.31 14.10 1.59
N LEU A 625 -38.28 15.26 0.95
CA LEU A 625 -37.74 16.51 1.51
C LEU A 625 -38.53 16.99 2.73
N GLN A 626 -39.86 17.09 2.61
CA GLN A 626 -40.73 17.55 3.71
C GLN A 626 -40.66 16.64 4.94
N ARG A 627 -40.46 15.31 4.77
CA ARG A 627 -40.21 14.39 5.89
C ARG A 627 -38.88 14.71 6.60
N VAL A 628 -37.81 15.00 5.84
CA VAL A 628 -36.51 15.38 6.41
C VAL A 628 -36.58 16.75 7.10
N GLU A 629 -37.22 17.75 6.50
CA GLU A 629 -37.42 19.08 7.10
C GLU A 629 -38.22 19.01 8.40
N HIS A 630 -39.31 18.23 8.42
CA HIS A 630 -40.13 18.00 9.61
C HIS A 630 -39.34 17.31 10.73
N LEU A 631 -38.58 16.25 10.40
CA LEU A 631 -37.71 15.54 11.34
C LEU A 631 -36.56 16.44 11.87
N HIS A 632 -36.02 17.33 11.04
CA HIS A 632 -35.05 18.34 11.47
C HIS A 632 -35.68 19.37 12.42
N HIS A 633 -36.91 19.83 12.16
CA HIS A 633 -37.63 20.74 13.05
C HIS A 633 -38.00 20.11 14.40
N LEU A 634 -38.33 18.82 14.44
CA LEU A 634 -38.57 18.07 15.69
C LEU A 634 -37.31 18.03 16.56
N VAL A 635 -36.14 17.69 15.98
CA VAL A 635 -34.87 17.69 16.71
C VAL A 635 -34.44 19.11 17.13
N ALA A 636 -34.63 20.11 16.26
CA ALA A 636 -34.28 21.51 16.56
C ALA A 636 -35.18 22.17 17.62
N SER A 637 -36.38 21.64 17.88
CA SER A 637 -37.32 22.13 18.90
C SER A 637 -37.18 21.45 20.26
N GLY A 638 -36.15 20.61 20.46
CA GLY A 638 -35.85 20.00 21.75
C GLY A 638 -36.75 18.82 22.16
N HIS A 639 -37.61 18.34 21.25
CA HIS A 639 -38.42 17.15 21.51
C HIS A 639 -37.53 15.91 21.66
N THR A 640 -37.75 15.14 22.73
CA THR A 640 -37.03 13.88 22.98
C THR A 640 -37.44 12.83 21.95
N VAL A 641 -36.59 12.61 20.94
CA VAL A 641 -36.76 11.53 19.95
C VAL A 641 -36.83 10.19 20.68
N GLY A 642 -37.97 9.52 20.60
CA GLY A 642 -38.24 8.29 21.32
C GLY A 642 -37.34 7.12 20.88
N SER A 643 -37.01 6.23 21.81
CA SER A 643 -36.17 5.06 21.56
C SER A 643 -36.79 4.14 20.49
N GLY A 644 -36.27 4.22 19.26
CA GLY A 644 -36.75 3.46 18.10
C GLY A 644 -37.01 4.31 16.84
N GLN A 645 -37.04 5.64 16.94
CA GLN A 645 -37.07 6.50 15.75
C GLN A 645 -35.67 6.67 15.13
N GLU A 646 -35.59 6.63 13.81
CA GLU A 646 -34.33 6.86 13.09
C GLU A 646 -33.94 8.34 13.06
N HIS A 647 -32.65 8.62 13.18
CA HIS A 647 -32.13 9.98 13.18
C HIS A 647 -32.39 10.69 11.82
N PRO A 648 -32.80 11.97 11.79
CA PRO A 648 -33.23 12.66 10.56
C PRO A 648 -32.23 12.54 9.38
N ARG A 649 -30.93 12.72 9.66
CA ARG A 649 -29.85 12.61 8.66
C ARG A 649 -29.66 11.19 8.10
N VAL A 650 -30.10 10.14 8.80
CA VAL A 650 -30.05 8.75 8.30
C VAL A 650 -31.17 8.53 7.28
N VAL A 651 -32.35 9.10 7.55
CA VAL A 651 -33.48 9.14 6.60
C VAL A 651 -33.08 9.95 5.36
N GLU A 652 -32.50 11.15 5.55
CA GLU A 652 -31.97 11.98 4.46
C GLU A 652 -30.92 11.25 3.61
N TRP A 653 -29.92 10.62 4.24
CA TRP A 653 -28.90 9.84 3.56
C TRP A 653 -29.52 8.72 2.72
N ARG A 654 -30.42 7.91 3.31
CA ARG A 654 -31.07 6.79 2.60
C ARG A 654 -31.87 7.25 1.38
N LEU A 655 -32.62 8.36 1.52
CA LEU A 655 -33.36 8.96 0.41
C LEU A 655 -32.44 9.44 -0.71
N ARG A 656 -31.29 10.04 -0.38
CA ARG A 656 -30.28 10.44 -1.38
C ARG A 656 -29.60 9.24 -2.05
N GLU A 657 -29.31 8.16 -1.33
CA GLU A 657 -28.76 6.93 -1.90
C GLU A 657 -29.73 6.27 -2.87
N GLN A 658 -31.03 6.23 -2.52
CA GLN A 658 -32.10 5.68 -3.37
C GLN A 658 -32.11 6.35 -4.76
N LEU A 659 -32.04 7.68 -4.83
CA LEU A 659 -32.02 8.43 -6.10
C LEU A 659 -30.84 8.08 -7.03
N THR A 660 -29.77 7.44 -6.53
CA THR A 660 -28.64 6.99 -7.37
C THR A 660 -28.88 5.66 -8.08
N ARG A 661 -29.98 4.95 -7.76
CA ARG A 661 -30.28 3.59 -8.20
C ARG A 661 -31.34 3.56 -9.30
N ASP A 662 -31.28 2.53 -10.13
CA ASP A 662 -32.14 2.40 -11.31
C ASP A 662 -33.63 2.26 -10.96
N GLU A 663 -33.92 1.63 -9.81
CA GLU A 663 -35.26 1.55 -9.19
C GLU A 663 -35.91 2.93 -8.95
N PHE A 664 -35.15 4.02 -8.87
CA PHE A 664 -35.67 5.39 -8.73
C PHE A 664 -35.39 6.29 -9.95
N ARG A 665 -34.83 5.74 -11.04
CA ARG A 665 -34.37 6.49 -12.23
C ARG A 665 -35.10 6.11 -13.51
N HIS A 666 -36.36 5.67 -13.42
CA HIS A 666 -37.15 5.09 -14.52
C HIS A 666 -36.98 5.78 -15.89
N SER A 667 -37.05 7.12 -15.97
CA SER A 667 -36.93 7.82 -17.27
C SER A 667 -35.56 7.66 -17.93
N ALA A 668 -34.48 7.51 -17.16
CA ALA A 668 -33.14 7.24 -17.70
C ALA A 668 -33.00 5.77 -18.12
N VAL A 669 -33.50 4.86 -17.28
CA VAL A 669 -33.49 3.41 -17.52
C VAL A 669 -34.26 3.06 -18.79
N SER A 670 -35.52 3.52 -18.93
CA SER A 670 -36.33 3.27 -20.12
C SER A 670 -35.74 3.86 -21.40
N LYS A 671 -35.04 5.01 -21.33
CA LYS A 671 -34.32 5.58 -22.49
C LYS A 671 -33.11 4.75 -22.89
N ARG A 672 -32.44 4.11 -21.94
CA ARG A 672 -31.29 3.22 -22.19
C ARG A 672 -31.72 1.86 -22.74
N HIS A 673 -32.73 1.24 -22.14
CA HIS A 673 -33.32 0.00 -22.68
C HIS A 673 -33.93 0.20 -24.08
N ALA A 674 -34.47 1.38 -24.38
CA ALA A 674 -34.95 1.72 -25.72
C ALA A 674 -33.85 1.78 -26.81
N THR A 675 -32.56 1.85 -26.45
CA THR A 675 -31.44 1.68 -27.41
C THR A 675 -30.92 0.24 -27.46
N GLY A 676 -31.61 -0.72 -26.84
CA GLY A 676 -31.21 -2.13 -26.77
C GLY A 676 -29.98 -2.40 -25.89
N MET A 677 -29.60 -1.44 -25.04
CA MET A 677 -28.41 -1.53 -24.18
C MET A 677 -28.80 -1.58 -22.70
N ARG A 678 -27.95 -2.19 -21.87
CA ARG A 678 -28.09 -2.28 -20.42
C ARG A 678 -27.65 -1.00 -19.73
N THR A 679 -28.16 -0.76 -18.54
CA THR A 679 -27.62 0.25 -17.63
C THR A 679 -26.26 -0.19 -17.08
N VAL A 680 -25.48 0.77 -16.60
CA VAL A 680 -24.21 0.47 -15.93
C VAL A 680 -24.40 -0.34 -14.64
N ARG A 681 -25.51 -0.18 -13.91
CA ARG A 681 -25.78 -0.96 -12.69
C ARG A 681 -26.24 -2.38 -12.99
N GLU A 682 -27.00 -2.61 -14.06
CA GLU A 682 -27.29 -3.96 -14.55
C GLU A 682 -26.01 -4.70 -14.94
N ASN A 683 -25.06 -4.04 -15.61
CA ASN A 683 -23.76 -4.64 -15.96
C ASN A 683 -22.90 -4.92 -14.72
N LEU A 684 -22.92 -4.05 -13.70
CA LEU A 684 -22.23 -4.28 -12.42
C LEU A 684 -22.84 -5.43 -11.60
N ALA A 685 -24.16 -5.56 -11.58
CA ALA A 685 -24.89 -6.61 -10.87
C ALA A 685 -24.70 -8.00 -11.51
N ASP A 686 -24.46 -8.05 -12.82
CA ASP A 686 -24.00 -9.27 -13.49
C ASP A 686 -22.52 -9.52 -13.17
N LEU A 687 -21.65 -8.51 -13.34
CA LEU A 687 -20.20 -8.66 -13.17
C LEU A 687 -19.80 -9.21 -11.79
N LEU A 688 -20.40 -8.68 -10.73
CA LEU A 688 -19.95 -8.87 -9.35
C LEU A 688 -20.77 -9.93 -8.60
N ASP A 689 -20.12 -10.62 -7.66
CA ASP A 689 -20.78 -11.57 -6.77
C ASP A 689 -21.83 -10.85 -5.89
N ASP A 690 -22.98 -11.49 -5.65
CA ASP A 690 -24.12 -10.90 -4.95
C ASP A 690 -23.75 -10.26 -3.60
N GLY A 691 -24.24 -9.03 -3.38
CA GLY A 691 -24.01 -8.27 -2.15
C GLY A 691 -22.55 -7.85 -1.89
N SER A 692 -21.61 -8.14 -2.81
CA SER A 692 -20.18 -7.86 -2.60
C SER A 692 -19.77 -6.41 -2.84
N PHE A 693 -20.57 -5.62 -3.55
CA PHE A 693 -20.19 -4.29 -4.03
C PHE A 693 -20.28 -3.19 -2.96
N ILE A 694 -19.18 -2.47 -2.78
CA ILE A 694 -19.03 -1.30 -1.91
C ILE A 694 -18.73 -0.10 -2.81
N GLU A 695 -19.77 0.67 -3.11
CA GLU A 695 -19.67 1.90 -3.91
C GLU A 695 -18.98 3.03 -3.13
N LEU A 696 -18.16 3.82 -3.83
CA LEU A 696 -17.46 4.98 -3.29
C LEU A 696 -18.03 6.25 -3.93
N GLY A 697 -18.57 7.16 -3.10
CA GLY A 697 -19.07 8.45 -3.57
C GLY A 697 -20.28 8.36 -4.49
N SER A 698 -21.25 7.50 -4.16
CA SER A 698 -22.58 7.44 -4.79
C SER A 698 -23.24 8.82 -4.83
N LEU A 699 -23.24 9.53 -3.70
CA LEU A 699 -23.85 10.85 -3.52
C LEU A 699 -23.06 12.04 -4.13
N VAL A 700 -22.03 11.76 -4.93
CA VAL A 700 -21.31 12.81 -5.68
C VAL A 700 -22.17 13.30 -6.84
N VAL A 701 -22.20 14.61 -7.05
CA VAL A 701 -22.94 15.28 -8.13
C VAL A 701 -22.01 16.19 -8.93
N ALA A 702 -22.36 16.51 -10.17
CA ALA A 702 -21.50 17.28 -11.07
C ALA A 702 -21.09 18.66 -10.51
N ALA A 703 -19.93 19.15 -10.94
CA ALA A 703 -19.34 20.43 -10.50
C ALA A 703 -20.01 21.64 -11.18
N GLN A 704 -21.34 21.79 -11.00
CA GLN A 704 -22.20 22.62 -11.83
C GLN A 704 -23.21 23.49 -11.06
N ARG A 705 -23.01 23.71 -9.75
CA ARG A 705 -23.89 24.49 -8.86
C ARG A 705 -24.03 25.95 -9.29
N ARG A 706 -23.06 26.52 -10.01
CA ARG A 706 -23.20 27.87 -10.62
C ARG A 706 -24.17 27.94 -11.80
N ARG A 707 -24.64 26.81 -12.35
CA ARG A 707 -25.58 26.77 -13.50
C ARG A 707 -26.85 25.95 -13.29
N ARG A 708 -26.94 25.18 -12.20
CA ARG A 708 -28.03 24.24 -11.87
C ARG A 708 -28.25 24.25 -10.36
N SER A 709 -29.51 24.08 -9.92
CA SER A 709 -29.82 23.93 -8.49
C SER A 709 -29.23 22.63 -7.93
N LEU A 710 -29.03 22.57 -6.61
CA LEU A 710 -28.50 21.36 -5.98
C LEU A 710 -29.45 20.16 -6.18
N ASP A 711 -30.77 20.38 -6.18
CA ASP A 711 -31.77 19.33 -6.37
C ASP A 711 -31.77 18.79 -7.80
N ASP A 712 -31.60 19.65 -8.81
CA ASP A 712 -31.41 19.19 -10.20
C ASP A 712 -30.13 18.34 -10.33
N LEU A 713 -29.05 18.73 -9.65
CA LEU A 713 -27.79 17.98 -9.66
C LEU A 713 -27.90 16.63 -8.94
N ILE A 714 -28.64 16.55 -7.83
CA ILE A 714 -28.93 15.30 -7.12
C ILE A 714 -29.74 14.34 -8.01
N ASN A 715 -30.79 14.82 -8.69
CA ASN A 715 -31.66 13.98 -9.51
C ASN A 715 -31.08 13.61 -10.88
N HIS A 716 -30.31 14.51 -11.51
CA HIS A 716 -29.84 14.35 -12.90
C HIS A 716 -28.34 14.15 -13.07
N THR A 717 -27.53 14.25 -11.99
CA THR A 717 -26.08 13.94 -12.05
C THR A 717 -25.60 12.97 -10.95
N PRO A 718 -26.33 11.89 -10.61
CA PRO A 718 -25.90 10.93 -9.59
C PRO A 718 -24.52 10.34 -9.93
N ALA A 719 -23.73 10.10 -8.89
CA ALA A 719 -22.34 9.63 -8.96
C ALA A 719 -21.38 10.49 -9.85
N ASP A 720 -21.79 11.68 -10.29
CA ASP A 720 -21.19 12.48 -11.39
C ASP A 720 -20.95 11.65 -12.68
N GLY A 721 -21.80 10.66 -12.94
CA GLY A 721 -21.73 9.81 -14.13
C GLY A 721 -20.60 8.78 -14.16
N VAL A 722 -19.93 8.53 -13.02
CA VAL A 722 -19.07 7.35 -12.86
C VAL A 722 -19.38 6.63 -11.55
N ILE A 723 -19.69 5.35 -11.62
CA ILE A 723 -19.74 4.47 -10.47
C ILE A 723 -18.33 3.95 -10.21
N THR A 724 -17.84 4.06 -8.98
CA THR A 724 -16.55 3.51 -8.57
C THR A 724 -16.71 2.73 -7.27
N GLY A 725 -15.93 1.67 -7.08
CA GLY A 725 -16.03 0.87 -5.87
C GLY A 725 -15.18 -0.39 -5.87
N PHE A 726 -15.38 -1.21 -4.86
CA PHE A 726 -14.79 -2.55 -4.75
C PHE A 726 -15.88 -3.61 -4.72
N GLY A 727 -15.63 -4.77 -5.31
CA GLY A 727 -16.53 -5.91 -5.26
C GLY A 727 -15.75 -7.22 -5.24
N ARG A 728 -16.45 -8.33 -5.50
CA ARG A 728 -15.84 -9.62 -5.76
C ARG A 728 -16.31 -10.17 -7.10
N VAL A 729 -15.47 -10.99 -7.75
CA VAL A 729 -15.81 -11.77 -8.94
C VAL A 729 -15.32 -13.20 -8.71
N GLY A 730 -16.24 -14.15 -8.76
CA GLY A 730 -15.94 -15.57 -8.68
C GLY A 730 -15.52 -16.05 -7.28
N HIS A 731 -15.97 -15.41 -6.19
CA HIS A 731 -15.54 -15.76 -4.83
C HIS A 731 -15.78 -17.23 -4.44
N ALA A 732 -16.79 -17.89 -5.02
CA ALA A 732 -17.03 -19.32 -4.81
C ALA A 732 -15.99 -20.24 -5.49
N ARG A 733 -15.30 -19.77 -6.55
CA ARG A 733 -14.20 -20.48 -7.23
C ARG A 733 -12.83 -20.09 -6.64
N PHE A 734 -12.62 -18.80 -6.38
CA PHE A 734 -11.31 -18.24 -6.01
C PHE A 734 -11.36 -17.39 -4.72
N PRO A 735 -11.66 -17.97 -3.55
CA PRO A 735 -11.97 -17.22 -2.33
C PRO A 735 -10.85 -16.28 -1.86
N GLY A 736 -9.57 -16.61 -2.14
CA GLY A 736 -8.43 -15.75 -1.83
C GLY A 736 -8.20 -14.59 -2.81
N ALA A 737 -8.54 -14.78 -4.10
CA ALA A 737 -8.19 -13.90 -5.21
C ALA A 737 -9.40 -13.19 -5.87
N SER A 738 -10.59 -13.26 -5.25
CA SER A 738 -11.82 -12.75 -5.87
C SER A 738 -12.00 -11.24 -5.87
N LYS A 739 -11.14 -10.46 -5.20
CA LYS A 739 -11.36 -9.01 -4.99
C LYS A 739 -11.08 -8.21 -6.26
N VAL A 740 -11.99 -7.32 -6.63
CA VAL A 740 -11.81 -6.38 -7.74
C VAL A 740 -12.14 -4.95 -7.34
N ALA A 741 -11.51 -4.00 -7.99
CA ALA A 741 -11.97 -2.62 -8.09
C ALA A 741 -12.72 -2.43 -9.42
N VAL A 742 -13.67 -1.50 -9.45
CA VAL A 742 -14.40 -1.16 -10.69
C VAL A 742 -14.49 0.34 -10.89
N ILE A 743 -14.25 0.79 -12.12
CA ILE A 743 -14.65 2.10 -12.66
C ILE A 743 -15.68 1.83 -13.75
N ALA A 744 -16.88 2.42 -13.65
CA ALA A 744 -17.95 2.14 -14.59
C ALA A 744 -18.71 3.43 -14.93
N TYR A 745 -18.69 3.83 -16.21
CA TYR A 745 -19.31 5.07 -16.66
C TYR A 745 -20.82 4.90 -16.88
N ASP A 746 -21.63 5.86 -16.41
CA ASP A 746 -23.07 5.91 -16.69
C ASP A 746 -23.33 6.82 -17.89
N TYR A 747 -23.53 6.23 -19.07
CA TYR A 747 -23.87 6.99 -20.28
C TYR A 747 -25.18 7.80 -20.14
N THR A 748 -26.10 7.39 -19.26
CA THR A 748 -27.35 8.13 -19.03
C THR A 748 -27.12 9.44 -18.26
N VAL A 749 -25.98 9.60 -17.58
CA VAL A 749 -25.56 10.86 -16.95
C VAL A 749 -24.57 11.59 -17.86
N LEU A 750 -25.04 12.67 -18.49
CA LEU A 750 -24.20 13.58 -19.27
C LEU A 750 -23.34 12.85 -20.34
N ALA A 751 -23.90 11.81 -20.99
CA ALA A 751 -23.23 10.99 -22.00
C ALA A 751 -21.89 10.36 -21.54
N GLY A 752 -21.80 9.96 -20.26
CA GLY A 752 -20.61 9.33 -19.68
C GLY A 752 -19.38 10.24 -19.69
N THR A 753 -19.56 11.57 -19.78
CA THR A 753 -18.45 12.52 -19.94
C THR A 753 -17.65 12.73 -18.65
N GLN A 754 -16.33 12.88 -18.81
CA GLN A 754 -15.41 13.10 -17.71
C GLN A 754 -15.53 14.51 -17.12
N GLY A 755 -15.79 14.60 -15.82
CA GLY A 755 -16.03 15.83 -15.05
C GLY A 755 -15.09 15.93 -13.86
N LYS A 756 -15.05 17.09 -13.19
CA LYS A 756 -14.03 17.34 -12.15
C LYS A 756 -14.16 16.36 -10.97
N LEU A 757 -15.38 16.08 -10.52
CA LEU A 757 -15.62 15.26 -9.33
C LEU A 757 -15.60 13.76 -9.69
N ASN A 758 -16.00 13.37 -10.91
CA ASN A 758 -15.83 12.00 -11.39
C ASN A 758 -14.35 11.63 -11.66
N HIS A 759 -13.49 12.60 -12.01
CA HIS A 759 -12.04 12.42 -11.96
C HIS A 759 -11.54 12.23 -10.52
N ASP A 760 -11.96 13.05 -9.56
CA ASP A 760 -11.55 12.90 -8.14
C ASP A 760 -11.95 11.52 -7.56
N LYS A 761 -13.14 11.00 -7.93
CA LYS A 761 -13.59 9.65 -7.57
C LYS A 761 -12.66 8.56 -8.12
N GLN A 762 -12.28 8.64 -9.38
CA GLN A 762 -11.39 7.67 -10.02
C GLN A 762 -9.98 7.77 -9.44
N ASP A 763 -9.44 8.98 -9.33
CA ASP A 763 -8.13 9.25 -8.70
C ASP A 763 -8.03 8.65 -7.30
N ARG A 764 -9.11 8.69 -6.51
CA ARG A 764 -9.20 8.13 -5.16
C ARG A 764 -9.26 6.60 -5.14
N LEU A 765 -9.92 5.97 -6.12
CA LEU A 765 -9.97 4.51 -6.30
C LEU A 765 -8.63 3.97 -6.80
N LEU A 766 -8.04 4.58 -7.83
CA LEU A 766 -6.74 4.19 -8.38
C LEU A 766 -5.62 4.29 -7.33
N ASP A 767 -5.67 5.33 -6.48
CA ASP A 767 -4.81 5.47 -5.30
C ASP A 767 -4.99 4.35 -4.26
N LEU A 768 -6.07 3.57 -4.30
CA LEU A 768 -6.26 2.37 -3.49
C LEU A 768 -5.78 1.12 -4.25
N CYS A 769 -6.20 0.92 -5.50
CA CYS A 769 -5.79 -0.24 -6.32
C CYS A 769 -4.28 -0.43 -6.33
N TYR A 770 -3.52 0.67 -6.55
CA TYR A 770 -2.06 0.67 -6.50
C TYR A 770 -1.48 0.24 -5.13
N LYS A 771 -2.13 0.65 -4.03
CA LYS A 771 -1.69 0.37 -2.64
C LYS A 771 -2.12 -1.00 -2.13
N THR A 772 -3.16 -1.60 -2.72
CA THR A 772 -3.73 -2.90 -2.32
C THR A 772 -3.48 -4.02 -3.33
N ARG A 773 -2.84 -3.71 -4.47
CA ARG A 773 -2.65 -4.61 -5.62
C ARG A 773 -3.96 -5.32 -6.02
N THR A 774 -5.04 -4.54 -6.10
CA THR A 774 -6.36 -5.05 -6.49
C THR A 774 -6.56 -4.90 -8.01
N PRO A 775 -6.91 -5.98 -8.74
CA PRO A 775 -7.30 -5.94 -10.16
C PRO A 775 -8.40 -4.90 -10.43
N LEU A 776 -8.41 -4.34 -11.64
CA LEU A 776 -9.33 -3.26 -12.02
C LEU A 776 -10.14 -3.63 -13.25
N LEU A 777 -11.46 -3.57 -13.14
CA LEU A 777 -12.36 -3.56 -14.30
C LEU A 777 -12.79 -2.14 -14.64
N LEU A 778 -12.76 -1.82 -15.93
CA LEU A 778 -13.24 -0.57 -16.51
C LEU A 778 -14.42 -0.87 -17.43
N LEU A 779 -15.63 -0.42 -17.07
CA LEU A 779 -16.76 -0.35 -18.01
C LEU A 779 -16.73 1.05 -18.66
N ALA A 780 -16.15 1.12 -19.86
CA ALA A 780 -15.90 2.35 -20.59
C ALA A 780 -17.01 2.66 -21.60
N GLU A 781 -17.71 3.77 -21.39
CA GLU A 781 -18.62 4.37 -22.38
C GLU A 781 -18.67 5.88 -22.15
N GLY A 782 -18.82 6.68 -23.21
CA GLY A 782 -18.92 8.14 -23.14
C GLY A 782 -17.75 8.89 -23.79
N GLY A 783 -17.69 10.19 -23.51
CA GLY A 783 -16.73 11.12 -24.10
C GLY A 783 -15.74 11.76 -23.10
N GLY A 784 -14.84 12.59 -23.63
CA GLY A 784 -13.81 13.28 -22.85
C GLY A 784 -14.32 14.42 -21.95
N GLY A 785 -13.36 15.24 -21.50
CA GLY A 785 -13.53 16.30 -20.50
C GLY A 785 -14.68 17.28 -20.79
N ARG A 786 -15.48 17.54 -19.76
CA ARG A 786 -16.79 18.21 -19.84
C ARG A 786 -16.68 19.74 -19.61
N PRO A 787 -16.89 20.60 -20.63
CA PRO A 787 -16.76 22.06 -20.48
C PRO A 787 -17.85 22.72 -19.61
N GLY A 788 -18.88 21.96 -19.21
CA GLY A 788 -20.01 22.44 -18.41
C GLY A 788 -19.77 22.54 -16.90
N ASP A 789 -18.63 22.07 -16.40
CA ASP A 789 -18.30 22.01 -14.96
C ASP A 789 -17.85 23.38 -14.39
N VAL A 790 -18.81 24.30 -14.36
CA VAL A 790 -18.64 25.73 -14.02
C VAL A 790 -18.23 26.03 -12.58
N ASP A 791 -18.26 25.08 -11.63
CA ASP A 791 -17.88 25.35 -10.23
C ASP A 791 -16.37 25.59 -10.07
N VAL A 792 -15.55 25.09 -10.99
CA VAL A 792 -14.07 25.20 -10.96
C VAL A 792 -13.57 25.95 -12.18
N VAL A 793 -12.63 26.88 -11.99
CA VAL A 793 -12.01 27.64 -13.08
C VAL A 793 -10.68 26.99 -13.43
N THR A 794 -10.52 26.55 -14.68
CA THR A 794 -9.32 25.84 -15.16
C THR A 794 -8.95 26.27 -16.57
N ALA A 795 -7.68 26.55 -16.84
CA ALA A 795 -7.21 26.91 -18.18
C ALA A 795 -7.23 25.73 -19.18
N GLY A 796 -7.15 24.50 -18.69
CA GLY A 796 -7.18 23.28 -19.52
C GLY A 796 -7.02 21.95 -18.78
N SER A 797 -6.98 21.95 -17.44
CA SER A 797 -6.99 20.75 -16.57
C SER A 797 -5.94 19.67 -16.83
N LEU A 798 -4.86 19.96 -17.57
CA LEU A 798 -3.78 19.03 -17.94
C LEU A 798 -2.95 18.48 -16.75
N HIS A 799 -3.31 18.82 -15.51
CA HIS A 799 -2.72 18.30 -14.27
C HIS A 799 -3.51 17.13 -13.66
N ILE A 800 -4.65 16.74 -14.24
CA ILE A 800 -5.46 15.59 -13.83
C ILE A 800 -4.61 14.31 -13.90
N LYS A 801 -4.57 13.55 -12.81
CA LYS A 801 -3.70 12.36 -12.68
C LYS A 801 -4.39 11.04 -13.02
N THR A 802 -5.66 11.05 -13.40
CA THR A 802 -6.43 9.82 -13.62
C THR A 802 -5.78 8.92 -14.68
N PHE A 803 -5.37 9.50 -15.81
CA PHE A 803 -4.74 8.75 -16.91
C PHE A 803 -3.40 8.14 -16.50
N SER A 804 -2.53 8.89 -15.81
CA SER A 804 -1.23 8.38 -15.36
C SER A 804 -1.35 7.40 -14.20
N LYS A 805 -2.29 7.61 -13.27
CA LYS A 805 -2.63 6.66 -12.20
C LYS A 805 -3.22 5.36 -12.73
N PHE A 806 -4.01 5.41 -13.80
CA PHE A 806 -4.57 4.23 -14.45
C PHE A 806 -3.47 3.46 -15.21
N ALA A 807 -2.65 4.16 -16.00
CA ALA A 807 -1.51 3.55 -16.70
C ALA A 807 -0.49 2.90 -15.75
N LEU A 808 -0.29 3.46 -14.55
CA LEU A 808 0.54 2.87 -13.48
C LEU A 808 0.02 1.54 -12.90
N LEU A 809 -1.13 1.03 -13.34
CA LEU A 809 -1.64 -0.29 -12.96
C LEU A 809 -1.34 -1.39 -14.00
N SER A 810 -1.08 -1.04 -15.27
CA SER A 810 -0.74 -2.05 -16.28
C SER A 810 0.60 -2.70 -15.96
N GLY A 811 0.65 -4.03 -16.02
CA GLY A 811 1.78 -4.83 -15.55
C GLY A 811 2.00 -4.82 -14.03
N LEU A 812 1.07 -4.27 -13.23
CA LEU A 812 1.11 -4.26 -11.76
C LEU A 812 -0.03 -5.06 -11.13
N VAL A 813 -1.18 -5.07 -11.80
CA VAL A 813 -2.40 -5.86 -11.53
C VAL A 813 -3.12 -6.09 -12.87
N PRO A 814 -3.95 -7.14 -13.03
CA PRO A 814 -4.79 -7.27 -14.23
C PRO A 814 -5.74 -6.08 -14.40
N VAL A 815 -5.69 -5.42 -15.56
CA VAL A 815 -6.57 -4.30 -15.93
C VAL A 815 -7.45 -4.67 -17.12
N ILE A 816 -8.76 -4.78 -16.90
CA ILE A 816 -9.73 -5.31 -17.86
C ILE A 816 -10.62 -4.19 -18.39
N GLY A 817 -10.53 -3.90 -19.69
CA GLY A 817 -11.39 -2.97 -20.39
C GLY A 817 -12.60 -3.66 -21.01
N VAL A 818 -13.80 -3.18 -20.70
CA VAL A 818 -15.05 -3.57 -21.36
C VAL A 818 -15.71 -2.32 -21.96
N VAL A 819 -16.10 -2.40 -23.22
CA VAL A 819 -16.81 -1.31 -23.94
C VAL A 819 -18.06 -1.83 -24.65
N ALA A 820 -19.12 -1.03 -24.55
CA ALA A 820 -20.31 -1.16 -25.37
C ALA A 820 -20.70 0.24 -25.88
N GLY A 821 -21.08 0.35 -27.16
CA GLY A 821 -21.45 1.64 -27.74
C GLY A 821 -20.26 2.57 -27.96
N ARG A 822 -20.36 3.83 -27.54
CA ARG A 822 -19.45 4.90 -27.96
C ARG A 822 -18.42 5.22 -26.88
N CYS A 823 -17.12 5.05 -27.16
CA CYS A 823 -16.04 5.34 -26.23
C CYS A 823 -14.99 6.27 -26.87
N PHE A 824 -14.97 7.54 -26.44
CA PHE A 824 -14.16 8.58 -27.09
C PHE A 824 -13.27 9.37 -26.13
N ALA A 825 -12.16 9.88 -26.68
CA ALA A 825 -11.19 10.75 -26.01
C ALA A 825 -10.72 10.14 -24.68
N GLY A 826 -10.95 10.82 -23.55
CA GLY A 826 -10.44 10.37 -22.25
C GLY A 826 -10.89 8.97 -21.83
N ASN A 827 -12.12 8.55 -22.19
CA ASN A 827 -12.58 7.19 -21.89
C ASN A 827 -11.85 6.15 -22.78
N ALA A 828 -11.54 6.51 -24.04
CA ALA A 828 -10.74 5.69 -24.94
C ALA A 828 -9.25 5.62 -24.54
N VAL A 829 -8.71 6.67 -23.90
CA VAL A 829 -7.36 6.64 -23.32
C VAL A 829 -7.29 5.66 -22.14
N LEU A 830 -8.26 5.70 -21.22
CA LEU A 830 -8.33 4.73 -20.12
C LEU A 830 -8.50 3.29 -20.65
N LEU A 831 -9.38 3.09 -21.64
CA LEU A 831 -9.57 1.80 -22.29
C LEU A 831 -8.28 1.29 -22.95
N GLY A 832 -7.57 2.15 -23.70
CA GLY A 832 -6.27 1.85 -24.34
C GLY A 832 -5.12 1.55 -23.38
N CYS A 833 -5.27 1.88 -22.09
CA CYS A 833 -4.33 1.50 -21.03
C CYS A 833 -4.67 0.16 -20.34
N CYS A 834 -5.69 -0.56 -20.79
CA CYS A 834 -6.02 -1.89 -20.27
C CYS A 834 -5.10 -2.97 -20.85
N ASP A 835 -4.98 -4.08 -20.13
CA ASP A 835 -4.25 -5.27 -20.55
C ASP A 835 -5.02 -6.03 -21.65
N VAL A 836 -6.35 -6.03 -21.54
CA VAL A 836 -7.31 -6.58 -22.53
C VAL A 836 -8.44 -5.58 -22.80
N ILE A 837 -8.91 -5.51 -24.05
CA ILE A 837 -10.11 -4.77 -24.45
C ILE A 837 -11.15 -5.75 -25.02
N ILE A 838 -12.29 -5.84 -24.33
CA ILE A 838 -13.47 -6.63 -24.70
C ILE A 838 -14.54 -5.65 -25.20
N ALA A 839 -14.97 -5.79 -26.45
CA ALA A 839 -15.87 -4.83 -27.09
C ALA A 839 -17.11 -5.51 -27.71
N THR A 840 -18.29 -4.93 -27.54
CA THR A 840 -19.47 -5.42 -28.29
C THR A 840 -19.39 -5.00 -29.76
N LYS A 841 -19.90 -5.83 -30.70
CA LYS A 841 -19.82 -5.60 -32.16
C LYS A 841 -20.21 -4.19 -32.64
N ASN A 842 -21.13 -3.53 -31.94
CA ASN A 842 -21.64 -2.20 -32.27
C ASN A 842 -20.82 -1.06 -31.62
N SER A 843 -19.65 -1.35 -31.06
CA SER A 843 -18.83 -0.37 -30.37
C SER A 843 -17.99 0.48 -31.33
N ASN A 844 -17.74 1.72 -30.94
CA ASN A 844 -16.94 2.71 -31.64
C ASN A 844 -15.92 3.30 -30.65
N ILE A 845 -14.62 3.16 -30.97
CA ILE A 845 -13.51 3.51 -30.06
C ILE A 845 -12.61 4.53 -30.78
N GLY A 846 -12.37 5.70 -30.19
CA GLY A 846 -11.54 6.72 -30.85
C GLY A 846 -10.91 7.76 -29.92
N MET A 847 -9.69 8.19 -30.22
CA MET A 847 -8.99 9.25 -29.47
C MET A 847 -9.66 10.62 -29.60
N ALA A 848 -10.51 10.81 -30.60
CA ALA A 848 -11.40 11.96 -30.75
C ALA A 848 -12.83 11.46 -30.99
N GLY A 849 -13.83 12.17 -30.46
CA GLY A 849 -15.24 12.00 -30.83
C GLY A 849 -15.68 13.08 -31.84
N PRO A 850 -16.91 13.02 -32.40
CA PRO A 850 -17.34 13.88 -33.51
C PRO A 850 -17.07 15.38 -33.32
N ALA A 851 -17.41 15.92 -32.14
CA ALA A 851 -17.22 17.34 -31.82
C ALA A 851 -15.74 17.77 -31.74
N MET A 852 -14.82 16.85 -31.45
CA MET A 852 -13.38 17.12 -31.44
C MET A 852 -12.78 17.08 -32.85
N ILE A 853 -13.29 16.20 -33.72
CA ILE A 853 -12.90 16.13 -35.13
C ILE A 853 -13.39 17.38 -35.89
N GLU A 854 -14.64 17.78 -35.65
CA GLU A 854 -15.21 19.03 -36.19
C GLU A 854 -14.46 20.25 -35.64
N GLY A 855 -14.21 20.30 -34.32
CA GLY A 855 -13.45 21.39 -33.68
C GLY A 855 -11.99 21.50 -34.16
N GLY A 856 -11.42 20.40 -34.66
CA GLY A 856 -10.11 20.37 -35.33
C GLY A 856 -10.14 20.76 -36.81
N GLY A 857 -11.31 21.08 -37.38
CA GLY A 857 -11.46 21.44 -38.79
C GLY A 857 -11.36 20.26 -39.77
N LEU A 858 -11.40 19.01 -39.29
CA LEU A 858 -11.19 17.81 -40.10
C LEU A 858 -12.46 17.30 -40.81
N GLY A 859 -13.60 17.97 -40.63
CA GLY A 859 -14.89 17.60 -41.19
C GLY A 859 -15.92 17.17 -40.14
N ARG A 860 -17.09 16.72 -40.60
CA ARG A 860 -18.17 16.19 -39.77
C ARG A 860 -18.38 14.71 -40.08
N PHE A 861 -18.50 13.91 -39.02
CA PHE A 861 -18.65 12.46 -39.06
C PHE A 861 -19.72 12.03 -38.05
N ALA A 862 -20.41 10.91 -38.29
CA ALA A 862 -21.19 10.25 -37.27
C ALA A 862 -20.26 9.66 -36.19
N ALA A 863 -20.81 9.29 -35.04
CA ALA A 863 -20.02 8.56 -34.04
C ALA A 863 -19.70 7.13 -34.53
N GLU A 864 -20.54 6.61 -35.42
CA GLU A 864 -20.49 5.29 -36.02
C GLU A 864 -19.41 5.17 -37.12
N ASP A 865 -18.89 6.30 -37.60
CA ASP A 865 -17.78 6.35 -38.56
C ASP A 865 -16.40 6.27 -37.85
N ILE A 866 -16.36 6.48 -36.52
CA ILE A 866 -15.14 6.78 -35.78
C ILE A 866 -14.64 5.53 -35.02
N GLY A 867 -13.74 4.81 -35.68
CA GLY A 867 -13.12 3.60 -35.13
C GLY A 867 -14.13 2.49 -34.81
N PRO A 868 -14.97 2.07 -35.77
CA PRO A 868 -15.93 1.00 -35.58
C PRO A 868 -15.22 -0.34 -35.30
N SER A 869 -15.89 -1.20 -34.52
CA SER A 869 -15.30 -2.43 -33.98
C SER A 869 -14.55 -3.32 -34.99
N PRO A 870 -15.01 -3.56 -36.24
CA PRO A 870 -14.26 -4.37 -37.21
C PRO A 870 -12.88 -3.79 -37.57
N VAL A 871 -12.72 -2.46 -37.57
CA VAL A 871 -11.42 -1.81 -37.81
C VAL A 871 -10.51 -1.96 -36.60
N GLN A 872 -11.07 -1.84 -35.40
CA GLN A 872 -10.33 -1.95 -34.14
C GLN A 872 -10.01 -3.41 -33.75
N GLU A 873 -10.76 -4.39 -34.25
CA GLU A 873 -10.42 -5.82 -34.18
C GLU A 873 -9.28 -6.14 -35.15
N ALA A 874 -9.36 -5.68 -36.40
CA ALA A 874 -8.36 -5.94 -37.44
C ALA A 874 -6.98 -5.30 -37.15
N ASN A 875 -6.94 -4.17 -36.45
CA ASN A 875 -5.68 -3.50 -36.06
C ASN A 875 -5.15 -3.89 -34.67
N GLY A 876 -5.85 -4.78 -33.95
CA GLY A 876 -5.43 -5.26 -32.63
C GLY A 876 -5.63 -4.27 -31.47
N VAL A 877 -6.49 -3.25 -31.62
CA VAL A 877 -6.96 -2.44 -30.47
C VAL A 877 -7.95 -3.23 -29.62
N ILE A 878 -8.87 -3.98 -30.24
CA ILE A 878 -9.78 -4.90 -29.55
C ILE A 878 -9.11 -6.28 -29.46
N ASP A 879 -9.07 -6.85 -28.26
CA ASP A 879 -8.58 -8.21 -28.04
C ASP A 879 -9.67 -9.26 -28.27
N ILE A 880 -10.91 -8.97 -27.87
CA ILE A 880 -12.05 -9.90 -27.96
C ILE A 880 -13.32 -9.14 -28.37
N ILE A 881 -14.02 -9.62 -29.41
CA ILE A 881 -15.36 -9.15 -29.80
C ILE A 881 -16.44 -9.98 -29.09
N ALA A 882 -17.48 -9.30 -28.60
CA ALA A 882 -18.69 -9.88 -28.02
C ALA A 882 -19.94 -9.50 -28.85
N GLU A 883 -20.95 -10.36 -28.86
CA GLU A 883 -22.26 -10.09 -29.47
C GLU A 883 -23.00 -8.96 -28.71
N ASN A 884 -22.92 -8.96 -27.38
CA ASN A 884 -23.66 -8.08 -26.49
C ASN A 884 -22.98 -7.92 -25.12
N GLU A 885 -23.53 -7.04 -24.28
CA GLU A 885 -23.00 -6.72 -22.94
C GLU A 885 -22.94 -7.94 -22.01
N ASN A 886 -23.91 -8.86 -22.04
CA ASN A 886 -23.91 -10.07 -21.19
C ASN A 886 -22.69 -10.95 -21.52
N GLN A 887 -22.43 -11.17 -22.82
CA GLN A 887 -21.27 -11.94 -23.24
C GLN A 887 -19.97 -11.19 -22.92
N ALA A 888 -19.93 -9.87 -23.06
CA ALA A 888 -18.75 -9.06 -22.71
C ALA A 888 -18.41 -9.16 -21.21
N ILE A 889 -19.42 -9.15 -20.33
CA ILE A 889 -19.24 -9.38 -18.88
C ILE A 889 -18.84 -10.82 -18.58
N ALA A 890 -19.41 -11.82 -19.25
CA ALA A 890 -18.99 -13.22 -19.12
C ALA A 890 -17.54 -13.45 -19.56
N LEU A 891 -17.10 -12.81 -20.65
CA LEU A 891 -15.72 -12.82 -21.13
C LEU A 891 -14.78 -12.09 -20.17
N ALA A 892 -15.21 -10.99 -19.53
CA ALA A 892 -14.43 -10.29 -18.51
C ALA A 892 -14.21 -11.16 -17.26
N LYS A 893 -15.26 -11.88 -16.79
CA LYS A 893 -15.16 -12.89 -15.72
C LYS A 893 -14.20 -14.02 -16.11
N ARG A 894 -14.29 -14.54 -17.34
CA ARG A 894 -13.43 -15.62 -17.86
C ARG A 894 -11.98 -15.17 -17.93
N TYR A 895 -11.70 -14.01 -18.54
CA TYR A 895 -10.36 -13.43 -18.61
C TYR A 895 -9.76 -13.20 -17.22
N LEU A 896 -10.52 -12.67 -16.26
CA LEU A 896 -10.02 -12.49 -14.89
C LEU A 896 -9.60 -13.83 -14.26
N SER A 897 -10.36 -14.91 -14.49
CA SER A 897 -10.17 -16.19 -13.78
C SER A 897 -8.81 -16.86 -13.99
N TYR A 898 -8.13 -16.65 -15.12
CA TYR A 898 -6.76 -17.14 -15.32
C TYR A 898 -5.77 -16.52 -14.32
N PHE A 899 -6.03 -15.29 -13.86
CA PHE A 899 -5.21 -14.56 -12.89
C PHE A 899 -5.71 -14.72 -11.44
N GLN A 900 -6.69 -15.60 -11.20
CA GLN A 900 -7.25 -15.87 -9.86
C GLN A 900 -6.80 -17.22 -9.27
N GLY A 901 -6.10 -18.04 -10.05
CA GLY A 901 -5.48 -19.30 -9.63
C GLY A 901 -5.87 -20.51 -10.48
N ASP A 902 -5.46 -21.68 -10.00
CA ASP A 902 -5.82 -22.98 -10.57
C ASP A 902 -7.31 -23.31 -10.32
N GLU A 903 -7.91 -24.11 -11.20
CA GLU A 903 -9.28 -24.62 -11.03
C GLU A 903 -9.30 -26.11 -10.70
N SER A 904 -10.00 -26.49 -9.63
CA SER A 904 -10.12 -27.88 -9.17
C SER A 904 -11.12 -28.71 -9.98
N ALA A 905 -11.91 -28.08 -10.85
CA ALA A 905 -12.88 -28.73 -11.72
C ALA A 905 -12.53 -28.39 -13.18
N TRP A 906 -11.94 -29.36 -13.87
CA TRP A 906 -11.57 -29.32 -15.28
C TRP A 906 -12.01 -30.59 -15.99
N GLN A 907 -12.05 -30.57 -17.32
CA GLN A 907 -12.35 -31.73 -18.16
C GLN A 907 -11.36 -31.81 -19.32
N TYR A 908 -11.10 -33.03 -19.78
CA TYR A 908 -10.30 -33.32 -20.96
C TYR A 908 -10.87 -34.59 -21.61
N ALA A 909 -11.95 -34.44 -22.36
CA ALA A 909 -12.71 -35.52 -23.00
C ALA A 909 -12.21 -35.86 -24.41
N ASN A 910 -11.07 -35.31 -24.83
CA ASN A 910 -10.62 -35.37 -26.21
C ASN A 910 -9.97 -36.72 -26.57
N GLU A 911 -10.72 -37.59 -27.26
CA GLU A 911 -10.23 -38.89 -27.74
C GLU A 911 -9.26 -38.77 -28.95
N SER A 912 -9.06 -37.58 -29.52
CA SER A 912 -8.25 -37.38 -30.73
C SER A 912 -6.76 -37.23 -30.42
N LYS A 913 -5.99 -38.29 -30.69
CA LYS A 913 -4.52 -38.31 -30.60
C LYS A 913 -3.85 -37.10 -31.28
N LEU A 914 -3.04 -36.37 -30.51
CA LEU A 914 -2.17 -35.29 -30.99
C LEU A 914 -1.22 -35.79 -32.09
N SER A 915 -0.73 -37.03 -31.99
CA SER A 915 0.12 -37.72 -32.98
C SER A 915 -0.51 -37.89 -34.37
N THR A 916 -1.81 -37.62 -34.53
CA THR A 916 -2.54 -37.60 -35.80
C THR A 916 -2.90 -36.19 -36.31
N SER A 917 -2.46 -35.14 -35.62
CA SER A 917 -2.84 -33.74 -35.94
C SER A 917 -2.05 -33.11 -37.09
N LEU A 918 -0.94 -33.73 -37.50
CA LEU A 918 -0.10 -33.25 -38.60
C LEU A 918 -0.31 -34.08 -39.88
N PRO A 919 -0.32 -33.43 -41.05
CA PRO A 919 -0.32 -34.13 -42.34
C PRO A 919 1.05 -34.78 -42.60
N LEU A 920 1.05 -35.92 -43.29
CA LEU A 920 2.28 -36.62 -43.71
C LEU A 920 3.12 -35.79 -44.69
N ASP A 921 2.49 -34.90 -45.46
CA ASP A 921 3.17 -33.94 -46.32
C ASP A 921 3.64 -32.71 -45.50
N ARG A 922 4.96 -32.57 -45.38
CA ARG A 922 5.69 -31.44 -44.77
C ARG A 922 5.29 -30.04 -45.29
N LEU A 923 4.79 -29.94 -46.52
CA LEU A 923 4.38 -28.69 -47.16
C LEU A 923 2.89 -28.38 -46.92
N ARG A 924 2.11 -29.38 -46.48
CA ARG A 924 0.67 -29.24 -46.25
C ARG A 924 0.39 -28.41 -44.99
N VAL A 925 -0.57 -27.50 -45.11
CA VAL A 925 -1.09 -26.70 -44.00
C VAL A 925 -2.07 -27.54 -43.16
N TYR A 926 -2.06 -27.29 -41.85
CA TYR A 926 -3.04 -27.79 -40.87
C TYR A 926 -3.54 -26.61 -40.00
N ASP A 927 -4.60 -26.82 -39.23
CA ASP A 927 -5.10 -25.82 -38.29
C ASP A 927 -4.44 -25.97 -36.92
N MET A 928 -3.65 -24.98 -36.52
CA MET A 928 -3.02 -24.92 -35.20
C MET A 928 -4.05 -24.72 -34.07
N ARG A 929 -5.24 -24.15 -34.33
CA ARG A 929 -6.29 -24.01 -33.30
C ARG A 929 -6.85 -25.37 -32.91
N LEU A 930 -7.15 -26.23 -33.87
CA LEU A 930 -7.60 -27.60 -33.62
C LEU A 930 -6.53 -28.45 -32.91
N LEU A 931 -5.24 -28.15 -33.10
CA LEU A 931 -4.14 -28.77 -32.34
C LEU A 931 -4.12 -28.26 -30.90
N ILE A 932 -4.28 -26.94 -30.68
CA ILE A 932 -4.38 -26.34 -29.34
C ILE A 932 -5.60 -26.88 -28.58
N GLU A 933 -6.77 -27.00 -29.23
CA GLU A 933 -8.00 -27.60 -28.69
C GLU A 933 -7.86 -29.08 -28.32
N ARG A 934 -6.85 -29.78 -28.86
CA ARG A 934 -6.47 -31.15 -28.44
C ARG A 934 -5.44 -31.18 -27.31
N LEU A 935 -4.78 -30.05 -27.02
CA LEU A 935 -3.74 -29.94 -26.00
C LEU A 935 -4.28 -29.40 -24.66
N ILE A 936 -5.17 -28.41 -24.71
CA ILE A 936 -5.70 -27.71 -23.52
C ILE A 936 -6.93 -28.44 -22.94
N ASP A 937 -7.37 -28.02 -21.75
CA ASP A 937 -8.61 -28.51 -21.13
C ASP A 937 -9.86 -28.02 -21.90
N ASP A 938 -10.93 -28.82 -21.87
CA ASP A 938 -12.19 -28.53 -22.57
C ASP A 938 -12.76 -27.16 -22.15
N ASP A 939 -13.24 -26.38 -23.13
CA ASP A 939 -13.74 -25.00 -22.94
C ASP A 939 -12.81 -24.06 -22.14
N SER A 940 -11.50 -24.34 -22.05
CA SER A 940 -10.54 -23.48 -21.32
C SER A 940 -9.92 -22.36 -22.16
N GLY A 941 -9.90 -22.48 -23.49
CA GLY A 941 -9.17 -21.57 -24.39
C GLY A 941 -9.87 -20.23 -24.67
N LEU A 942 -9.15 -19.12 -24.49
CA LEU A 942 -9.54 -17.75 -24.80
C LEU A 942 -8.47 -17.07 -25.67
N GLU A 943 -8.65 -17.12 -27.00
CA GLU A 943 -7.74 -16.44 -27.94
C GLU A 943 -7.91 -14.92 -27.85
N LEU A 944 -6.78 -14.20 -27.81
CA LEU A 944 -6.71 -12.74 -27.84
C LEU A 944 -6.23 -12.26 -29.22
N ARG A 945 -6.85 -11.19 -29.73
CA ARG A 945 -6.46 -10.51 -30.98
C ARG A 945 -6.47 -11.44 -32.20
N SER A 946 -7.47 -12.31 -32.33
CA SER A 946 -7.50 -13.40 -33.34
C SER A 946 -7.46 -12.91 -34.80
N LYS A 947 -7.89 -11.68 -35.09
CA LYS A 947 -7.82 -11.06 -36.43
C LYS A 947 -6.54 -10.28 -36.71
N PHE A 948 -5.84 -9.83 -35.67
CA PHE A 948 -4.57 -9.10 -35.82
C PHE A 948 -3.40 -10.08 -35.80
N ALA A 949 -2.51 -9.98 -36.80
CA ALA A 949 -1.39 -10.89 -37.02
C ALA A 949 -1.76 -12.39 -36.84
N PRO A 950 -2.68 -12.95 -37.66
CA PRO A 950 -3.17 -14.31 -37.48
C PRO A 950 -2.14 -15.41 -37.80
N ASN A 951 -0.94 -15.05 -38.26
CA ASN A 951 0.27 -15.88 -38.34
C ASN A 951 0.87 -16.24 -36.97
N ILE A 952 0.47 -15.56 -35.88
CA ILE A 952 0.70 -16.05 -34.52
C ILE A 952 -0.60 -16.04 -33.70
N ILE A 953 -0.84 -17.11 -32.96
CA ILE A 953 -1.93 -17.26 -32.01
C ILE A 953 -1.40 -16.88 -30.62
N THR A 954 -2.23 -16.20 -29.84
CA THR A 954 -1.96 -15.82 -28.44
C THR A 954 -3.22 -16.10 -27.64
N MET A 955 -3.17 -17.03 -26.68
CA MET A 955 -4.35 -17.59 -26.01
C MET A 955 -4.10 -17.79 -24.51
N LEU A 956 -5.05 -17.39 -23.67
CA LEU A 956 -5.10 -17.85 -22.27
C LEU A 956 -5.86 -19.18 -22.22
N ALA A 957 -5.33 -20.18 -21.52
CA ALA A 957 -5.90 -21.52 -21.47
C ALA A 957 -5.65 -22.20 -20.12
N ARG A 958 -6.12 -23.45 -19.96
CA ARG A 958 -5.75 -24.31 -18.84
C ARG A 958 -5.25 -25.68 -19.29
N ILE A 959 -4.37 -26.28 -18.49
CA ILE A 959 -3.97 -27.69 -18.56
C ILE A 959 -4.06 -28.26 -17.14
N GLU A 960 -4.95 -29.23 -16.93
CA GLU A 960 -5.33 -29.78 -15.62
C GLU A 960 -5.72 -28.70 -14.60
N GLY A 961 -6.50 -27.73 -15.06
CA GLY A 961 -6.95 -26.59 -14.27
C GLY A 961 -5.90 -25.48 -14.07
N LYS A 962 -4.64 -25.72 -14.41
CA LYS A 962 -3.55 -24.73 -14.24
C LYS A 962 -3.60 -23.67 -15.33
N ALA A 963 -3.61 -22.40 -14.94
CA ALA A 963 -3.66 -21.29 -15.90
C ALA A 963 -2.33 -21.16 -16.67
N ILE A 964 -2.41 -21.04 -17.99
CA ILE A 964 -1.26 -20.82 -18.88
C ILE A 964 -1.52 -19.71 -19.89
N GLY A 965 -0.45 -19.03 -20.31
CA GLY A 965 -0.40 -18.34 -21.59
C GLY A 965 0.15 -19.25 -22.66
N LEU A 966 -0.47 -19.27 -23.84
CA LEU A 966 -0.03 -20.06 -24.99
C LEU A 966 0.26 -19.13 -26.18
N ILE A 967 1.44 -19.29 -26.77
CA ILE A 967 1.80 -18.72 -28.08
C ILE A 967 2.00 -19.84 -29.10
N ALA A 968 1.57 -19.64 -30.35
CA ALA A 968 1.76 -20.64 -31.39
C ALA A 968 1.91 -20.01 -32.78
N ASN A 969 2.84 -20.51 -33.58
CA ASN A 969 2.91 -20.13 -35.00
C ASN A 969 1.73 -20.78 -35.76
N ASN A 970 1.06 -20.02 -36.62
CA ASN A 970 -0.04 -20.52 -37.43
C ASN A 970 0.42 -20.71 -38.89
N PRO A 971 0.68 -21.95 -39.34
CA PRO A 971 1.14 -22.21 -40.72
C PRO A 971 0.10 -21.84 -41.79
N SER A 972 -1.17 -21.67 -41.43
CA SER A 972 -2.23 -21.19 -42.34
C SER A 972 -2.09 -19.73 -42.73
N THR A 973 -1.14 -18.97 -42.18
CA THR A 973 -0.90 -17.57 -42.55
C THR A 973 0.61 -17.31 -42.61
N LEU A 974 1.10 -16.83 -43.76
CA LEU A 974 2.53 -16.58 -44.02
C LEU A 974 3.44 -17.80 -43.73
N GLY A 975 2.89 -19.01 -43.76
CA GLY A 975 3.62 -20.24 -43.41
C GLY A 975 4.07 -20.32 -41.95
N GLY A 976 3.53 -19.48 -41.05
CA GLY A 976 3.99 -19.36 -39.66
C GLY A 976 5.16 -18.37 -39.46
N ALA A 977 5.56 -17.62 -40.50
CA ALA A 977 6.63 -16.64 -40.42
C ALA A 977 6.25 -15.44 -39.52
N ILE A 978 7.23 -14.94 -38.75
CA ILE A 978 7.02 -13.84 -37.80
C ILE A 978 7.24 -12.50 -38.50
N ASP A 979 6.16 -11.77 -38.78
CA ASP A 979 6.20 -10.39 -39.30
C ASP A 979 6.23 -9.34 -38.17
N ALA A 980 6.27 -8.06 -38.53
CA ALA A 980 6.34 -6.97 -37.54
C ALA A 980 5.12 -6.95 -36.60
N ASN A 981 3.92 -7.28 -37.11
CA ASN A 981 2.70 -7.30 -36.30
C ASN A 981 2.64 -8.53 -35.37
N ALA A 982 3.04 -9.71 -35.87
CA ALA A 982 3.15 -10.91 -35.04
C ALA A 982 4.20 -10.75 -33.94
N ALA A 983 5.35 -10.13 -34.24
CA ALA A 983 6.38 -9.87 -33.23
C ALA A 983 5.88 -8.93 -32.11
N ASP A 984 5.14 -7.86 -32.45
CA ASP A 984 4.53 -6.98 -31.44
C ASP A 984 3.41 -7.68 -30.63
N LYS A 985 2.54 -8.46 -31.31
CA LYS A 985 1.49 -9.28 -30.66
C LYS A 985 2.09 -10.28 -29.67
N ALA A 986 3.11 -11.03 -30.09
CA ALA A 986 3.85 -11.98 -29.27
C ALA A 986 4.51 -11.26 -28.09
N SER A 987 5.23 -10.17 -28.33
CA SER A 987 5.94 -9.41 -27.30
C SER A 987 5.00 -8.90 -26.20
N ARG A 988 3.84 -8.34 -26.58
CA ARG A 988 2.82 -7.89 -25.60
C ARG A 988 2.24 -9.05 -24.80
N PHE A 989 1.98 -10.20 -25.43
CA PHE A 989 1.41 -11.36 -24.75
C PHE A 989 2.41 -12.03 -23.79
N VAL A 990 3.70 -12.12 -24.18
CA VAL A 990 4.79 -12.55 -23.29
C VAL A 990 4.90 -11.63 -22.07
N GLN A 991 4.85 -10.30 -22.29
CA GLN A 991 4.88 -9.32 -21.21
C GLN A 991 3.67 -9.44 -20.27
N LEU A 992 2.47 -9.69 -20.80
CA LEU A 992 1.25 -9.93 -20.02
C LEU A 992 1.40 -11.16 -19.11
N CYS A 993 1.87 -12.28 -19.66
CA CYS A 993 2.01 -13.53 -18.90
C CYS A 993 3.08 -13.40 -17.81
N ASN A 994 4.23 -12.81 -18.15
CA ASN A 994 5.33 -12.59 -17.21
C ASN A 994 4.97 -11.61 -16.09
N ALA A 995 4.23 -10.54 -16.37
CA ALA A 995 3.84 -9.54 -15.37
C ALA A 995 2.83 -10.09 -14.34
N HIS A 996 1.96 -11.02 -14.75
CA HIS A 996 0.91 -11.58 -13.89
C HIS A 996 1.14 -13.06 -13.50
N GLY A 997 2.37 -13.56 -13.65
CA GLY A 997 2.80 -14.86 -13.11
C GLY A 997 2.34 -16.11 -13.88
N LEU A 998 1.86 -15.98 -15.12
CA LEU A 998 1.39 -17.12 -15.92
C LEU A 998 2.55 -17.81 -16.67
N PRO A 999 2.71 -19.14 -16.53
CA PRO A 999 3.61 -19.92 -17.38
C PRO A 999 3.28 -19.77 -18.88
N ILE A 1000 4.32 -19.81 -19.73
CA ILE A 1000 4.22 -19.65 -21.17
C ILE A 1000 4.49 -20.99 -21.87
N ILE A 1001 3.54 -21.45 -22.67
CA ILE A 1001 3.68 -22.60 -23.57
C ILE A 1001 3.84 -22.08 -25.00
N SER A 1002 4.91 -22.49 -25.68
CA SER A 1002 5.23 -22.04 -27.03
C SER A 1002 5.20 -23.20 -28.03
N LEU A 1003 4.26 -23.17 -28.98
CA LEU A 1003 4.12 -24.18 -30.03
C LEU A 1003 4.76 -23.69 -31.33
N ILE A 1004 5.90 -24.27 -31.67
CA ILE A 1004 6.81 -23.75 -32.71
C ILE A 1004 6.60 -24.49 -34.04
N ASP A 1005 6.17 -23.74 -35.06
CA ASP A 1005 6.08 -24.17 -36.46
C ASP A 1005 6.31 -22.95 -37.37
N THR A 1006 7.55 -22.46 -37.39
CA THR A 1006 7.95 -21.22 -38.08
C THR A 1006 9.14 -21.42 -39.01
N PRO A 1007 9.11 -20.86 -40.23
CA PRO A 1007 10.27 -20.75 -41.10
C PRO A 1007 11.24 -19.63 -40.69
N GLY A 1008 10.95 -18.95 -39.58
CA GLY A 1008 11.75 -17.85 -39.04
C GLY A 1008 11.00 -16.53 -39.05
N ASN A 1009 11.76 -15.44 -38.95
CA ASN A 1009 11.21 -14.09 -39.21
C ASN A 1009 10.82 -13.98 -40.69
N MET A 1010 9.85 -13.11 -40.98
CA MET A 1010 9.59 -12.66 -42.35
C MET A 1010 10.86 -12.05 -42.97
N VAL A 1011 10.96 -12.04 -44.30
CA VAL A 1011 12.11 -11.45 -45.00
C VAL A 1011 11.67 -10.71 -46.26
N GLY A 1012 12.45 -9.70 -46.66
CA GLY A 1012 12.30 -9.01 -47.94
C GLY A 1012 11.98 -7.51 -47.81
N PRO A 1013 12.22 -6.70 -48.87
CA PRO A 1013 12.24 -5.24 -48.75
C PRO A 1013 10.95 -4.61 -48.22
N GLN A 1014 9.79 -5.19 -48.54
CA GLN A 1014 8.48 -4.72 -48.08
C GLN A 1014 8.28 -4.95 -46.58
N ALA A 1015 8.85 -6.01 -46.01
CA ALA A 1015 8.81 -6.28 -44.58
C ALA A 1015 9.80 -5.37 -43.83
N GLU A 1016 11.02 -5.22 -44.35
CA GLU A 1016 12.00 -4.30 -43.75
C GLU A 1016 11.53 -2.84 -43.73
N ALA A 1017 10.76 -2.41 -44.73
CA ALA A 1017 10.11 -1.10 -44.76
C ALA A 1017 9.10 -0.87 -43.62
N GLN A 1018 8.62 -1.94 -42.96
CA GLN A 1018 7.79 -1.88 -41.74
C GLN A 1018 8.63 -1.83 -40.45
N ALA A 1019 9.94 -1.56 -40.57
CA ALA A 1019 10.93 -1.59 -39.49
C ALA A 1019 11.07 -2.96 -38.81
N LEU A 1020 10.92 -4.05 -39.58
CA LEU A 1020 10.86 -5.44 -39.09
C LEU A 1020 11.93 -5.77 -38.05
N VAL A 1021 13.21 -5.43 -38.29
CA VAL A 1021 14.32 -5.63 -37.34
C VAL A 1021 13.95 -5.17 -35.92
N ARG A 1022 13.39 -3.96 -35.77
CA ARG A 1022 13.00 -3.40 -34.47
C ARG A 1022 11.89 -4.22 -33.82
N HIS A 1023 10.94 -4.72 -34.61
CA HIS A 1023 9.79 -5.47 -34.13
C HIS A 1023 10.17 -6.90 -33.73
N CYS A 1024 10.86 -7.66 -34.59
CA CYS A 1024 11.34 -9.00 -34.24
C CYS A 1024 12.29 -9.00 -33.03
N CYS A 1025 13.16 -7.99 -32.89
CA CYS A 1025 14.02 -7.84 -31.71
C CYS A 1025 13.25 -7.57 -30.41
N ARG A 1026 12.00 -7.08 -30.44
CA ARG A 1026 11.17 -6.96 -29.22
C ARG A 1026 10.82 -8.30 -28.62
N LEU A 1027 10.64 -9.35 -29.43
CA LEU A 1027 10.29 -10.68 -28.93
C LEU A 1027 11.46 -11.31 -28.16
N PHE A 1028 12.68 -11.18 -28.68
CA PHE A 1028 13.91 -11.50 -27.93
C PHE A 1028 14.03 -10.69 -26.63
N VAL A 1029 13.79 -9.37 -26.66
CA VAL A 1029 13.87 -8.50 -25.46
C VAL A 1029 12.74 -8.77 -24.46
N ALA A 1030 11.63 -9.38 -24.88
CA ALA A 1030 10.56 -9.84 -24.00
C ALA A 1030 10.90 -11.21 -23.39
N GLY A 1031 11.32 -12.18 -24.21
CA GLY A 1031 11.71 -13.52 -23.79
C GLY A 1031 12.89 -13.53 -22.82
N ALA A 1032 13.96 -12.78 -23.10
CA ALA A 1032 15.12 -12.63 -22.22
C ALA A 1032 14.85 -11.87 -20.89
N LYS A 1033 13.59 -11.50 -20.61
CA LYS A 1033 13.12 -10.93 -19.34
C LYS A 1033 12.06 -11.78 -18.65
N VAL A 1034 11.80 -12.97 -19.17
CA VAL A 1034 10.85 -13.93 -18.59
C VAL A 1034 11.40 -14.49 -17.29
N THR A 1035 10.55 -14.52 -16.28
CA THR A 1035 10.79 -15.08 -14.94
C THR A 1035 9.78 -16.18 -14.58
N VAL A 1036 8.66 -16.22 -15.30
CA VAL A 1036 7.70 -17.34 -15.31
C VAL A 1036 8.26 -18.55 -16.08
N PRO A 1037 7.79 -19.78 -15.83
CA PRO A 1037 8.22 -20.95 -16.61
C PRO A 1037 7.89 -20.80 -18.10
N TRP A 1038 8.84 -21.09 -18.99
CA TRP A 1038 8.63 -21.15 -20.44
C TRP A 1038 8.90 -22.56 -20.96
N VAL A 1039 7.92 -23.18 -21.61
CA VAL A 1039 8.04 -24.50 -22.23
C VAL A 1039 7.87 -24.38 -23.74
N SER A 1040 8.87 -24.84 -24.49
CA SER A 1040 8.92 -24.81 -25.95
C SER A 1040 8.67 -26.20 -26.53
N VAL A 1041 7.72 -26.30 -27.44
CA VAL A 1041 7.35 -27.55 -28.14
C VAL A 1041 7.43 -27.30 -29.64
N VAL A 1042 8.46 -27.84 -30.29
CA VAL A 1042 8.56 -27.79 -31.76
C VAL A 1042 7.60 -28.82 -32.35
N VAL A 1043 6.50 -28.32 -32.89
CA VAL A 1043 5.45 -29.11 -33.53
C VAL A 1043 5.91 -29.55 -34.92
N ARG A 1044 6.54 -28.65 -35.69
CA ARG A 1044 7.11 -28.98 -37.00
C ARG A 1044 8.34 -28.13 -37.36
N LYS A 1045 8.20 -26.89 -37.82
CA LYS A 1045 9.36 -26.08 -38.27
C LYS A 1045 10.00 -25.26 -37.15
N ALA A 1046 11.31 -25.38 -36.99
CA ALA A 1046 12.14 -24.50 -36.15
C ALA A 1046 13.34 -23.96 -36.94
N TYR A 1047 13.11 -22.94 -37.78
CA TYR A 1047 14.20 -22.29 -38.54
C TYR A 1047 14.64 -20.93 -37.99
N GLY A 1048 15.96 -20.82 -37.77
CA GLY A 1048 16.69 -19.58 -37.51
C GLY A 1048 16.19 -18.74 -36.33
N LEU A 1049 16.46 -17.43 -36.41
CA LEU A 1049 16.18 -16.47 -35.32
C LEU A 1049 14.69 -16.36 -34.95
N GLY A 1050 13.76 -16.68 -35.85
CA GLY A 1050 12.33 -16.67 -35.52
C GLY A 1050 11.95 -17.82 -34.59
N ALA A 1051 12.51 -19.02 -34.82
CA ALA A 1051 12.30 -20.16 -33.91
C ALA A 1051 12.98 -19.91 -32.55
N MET A 1052 14.19 -19.34 -32.54
CA MET A 1052 14.88 -18.93 -31.30
C MET A 1052 14.07 -17.91 -30.49
N ALA A 1053 13.46 -16.92 -31.14
CA ALA A 1053 12.58 -15.94 -30.47
C ALA A 1053 11.30 -16.59 -29.88
N MET A 1054 10.79 -17.66 -30.50
CA MET A 1054 9.71 -18.49 -29.94
C MET A 1054 10.17 -19.41 -28.80
N ALA A 1055 11.48 -19.53 -28.55
CA ALA A 1055 12.06 -20.28 -27.44
C ALA A 1055 12.64 -19.35 -26.34
N ALA A 1056 12.02 -18.18 -26.12
CA ALA A 1056 12.48 -17.09 -25.23
C ALA A 1056 13.81 -16.39 -25.63
N GLY A 1057 14.63 -17.00 -26.49
CA GLY A 1057 15.89 -16.44 -26.99
C GLY A 1057 16.84 -17.51 -27.51
N SER A 1058 16.79 -18.70 -26.92
CA SER A 1058 17.56 -19.90 -27.25
C SER A 1058 16.79 -21.13 -26.77
N PHE A 1059 16.94 -22.28 -27.43
CA PHE A 1059 16.27 -23.51 -26.97
C PHE A 1059 16.71 -23.92 -25.54
N HIS A 1060 17.88 -23.49 -25.05
CA HIS A 1060 18.30 -23.69 -23.65
C HIS A 1060 17.93 -22.53 -22.68
N ASP A 1061 17.29 -21.45 -23.16
CA ASP A 1061 16.72 -20.40 -22.28
C ASP A 1061 15.30 -20.78 -21.80
N SER A 1062 14.65 -21.72 -22.50
CA SER A 1062 13.39 -22.34 -22.06
C SER A 1062 13.64 -23.31 -20.90
N LEU A 1063 12.66 -23.47 -19.99
CA LEU A 1063 12.72 -24.46 -18.90
C LEU A 1063 12.69 -25.90 -19.42
N LEU A 1064 12.03 -26.11 -20.56
CA LEU A 1064 11.97 -27.35 -21.30
C LEU A 1064 11.83 -27.00 -22.79
N SER A 1065 12.65 -27.62 -23.64
CA SER A 1065 12.61 -27.55 -25.10
C SER A 1065 12.52 -28.94 -25.69
N VAL A 1066 11.34 -29.30 -26.17
CA VAL A 1066 11.04 -30.61 -26.75
C VAL A 1066 10.55 -30.49 -28.18
N ALA A 1067 10.66 -31.58 -28.95
CA ALA A 1067 10.20 -31.64 -30.33
C ALA A 1067 9.33 -32.88 -30.59
N TRP A 1068 8.40 -32.76 -31.53
CA TRP A 1068 7.67 -33.91 -32.07
C TRP A 1068 8.52 -34.65 -33.12
N PRO A 1069 8.29 -35.95 -33.40
CA PRO A 1069 9.17 -36.72 -34.29
C PRO A 1069 9.16 -36.28 -35.75
N GLN A 1070 8.13 -35.53 -36.17
CA GLN A 1070 8.00 -34.94 -37.50
C GLN A 1070 8.66 -33.54 -37.61
N ALA A 1071 9.26 -33.04 -36.54
CA ALA A 1071 9.86 -31.70 -36.51
C ALA A 1071 11.25 -31.62 -37.14
N GLU A 1072 11.59 -30.41 -37.57
CA GLU A 1072 12.77 -30.09 -38.36
C GLU A 1072 13.41 -28.76 -37.96
N PHE A 1073 14.75 -28.74 -38.03
CA PHE A 1073 15.62 -27.71 -37.49
C PHE A 1073 16.63 -27.23 -38.53
N GLY A 1074 17.12 -25.99 -38.36
CA GLY A 1074 18.19 -25.43 -39.20
C GLY A 1074 18.33 -23.92 -39.06
N GLY A 1075 19.51 -23.38 -39.41
CA GLY A 1075 19.76 -21.93 -39.38
C GLY A 1075 18.90 -21.12 -40.38
N MET A 1076 18.38 -21.77 -41.41
CA MET A 1076 17.40 -21.26 -42.37
C MET A 1076 16.63 -22.45 -43.00
N GLY A 1077 15.55 -22.18 -43.73
CA GLY A 1077 14.83 -23.23 -44.47
C GLY A 1077 15.74 -24.00 -45.44
N LEU A 1078 15.64 -25.32 -45.41
CA LEU A 1078 16.60 -26.25 -46.03
C LEU A 1078 16.70 -26.09 -47.56
N GLU A 1079 15.58 -25.80 -48.22
CA GLU A 1079 15.53 -25.52 -49.67
C GLU A 1079 16.28 -24.22 -50.05
N GLY A 1080 16.44 -23.30 -49.09
CA GLY A 1080 17.26 -22.10 -49.22
C GLY A 1080 18.74 -22.37 -48.93
N ALA A 1081 19.02 -23.16 -47.88
CA ALA A 1081 20.37 -23.55 -47.50
C ALA A 1081 21.09 -24.30 -48.63
N VAL A 1082 20.43 -25.27 -49.29
CA VAL A 1082 21.01 -25.99 -50.44
C VAL A 1082 21.31 -25.05 -51.61
N ARG A 1083 20.36 -24.16 -51.96
CA ARG A 1083 20.52 -23.21 -53.09
C ARG A 1083 21.63 -22.17 -52.84
N LEU A 1084 21.92 -21.84 -51.59
CA LEU A 1084 22.98 -20.90 -51.23
C LEU A 1084 24.33 -21.60 -51.08
N GLY A 1085 24.37 -22.73 -50.37
CA GLY A 1085 25.59 -23.47 -50.04
C GLY A 1085 26.22 -24.18 -51.25
N PHE A 1086 25.40 -24.77 -52.12
CA PHE A 1086 25.85 -25.47 -53.33
C PHE A 1086 25.63 -24.66 -54.60
N LYS A 1087 25.60 -23.31 -54.49
CA LYS A 1087 25.24 -22.43 -55.60
C LYS A 1087 26.15 -22.64 -56.82
N ARG A 1088 27.46 -22.73 -56.61
CA ARG A 1088 28.45 -22.81 -57.71
C ARG A 1088 28.40 -24.16 -58.41
N GLU A 1089 28.17 -25.21 -57.65
CA GLU A 1089 28.02 -26.58 -58.09
C GLU A 1089 26.76 -26.69 -58.98
N LEU A 1090 25.63 -26.18 -58.48
CA LEU A 1090 24.36 -26.12 -59.23
C LEU A 1090 24.45 -25.25 -60.50
N GLU A 1091 25.13 -24.09 -60.44
CA GLU A 1091 25.36 -23.23 -61.62
C GLU A 1091 26.39 -23.81 -62.61
N SER A 1092 27.27 -24.72 -62.17
CA SER A 1092 28.26 -25.38 -63.06
C SER A 1092 27.69 -26.53 -63.89
N LEU A 1093 26.56 -27.11 -63.47
CA LEU A 1093 25.86 -28.16 -64.19
C LEU A 1093 25.05 -27.57 -65.35
N SER A 1094 25.28 -28.08 -66.56
CA SER A 1094 24.63 -27.61 -67.79
C SER A 1094 23.31 -28.32 -68.09
N SER A 1095 23.05 -29.49 -67.50
CA SER A 1095 21.73 -30.16 -67.55
C SER A 1095 20.85 -29.74 -66.38
N ASP A 1096 19.61 -29.36 -66.67
CA ASP A 1096 18.60 -29.08 -65.63
C ASP A 1096 18.29 -30.32 -64.79
N GLN A 1097 18.31 -31.51 -65.40
CA GLN A 1097 18.07 -32.79 -64.73
C GLN A 1097 19.19 -33.16 -63.75
N GLU A 1098 20.46 -32.90 -64.12
CA GLU A 1098 21.60 -33.10 -63.21
C GLU A 1098 21.54 -32.11 -62.04
N ARG A 1099 21.13 -30.86 -62.31
CA ARG A 1099 20.96 -29.82 -61.29
C ARG A 1099 19.83 -30.15 -60.30
N GLU A 1100 18.71 -30.66 -60.80
CA GLU A 1100 17.59 -31.14 -59.98
C GLU A 1100 17.99 -32.38 -59.16
N GLN A 1101 18.74 -33.32 -59.74
CA GLN A 1101 19.24 -34.49 -59.03
C GLN A 1101 20.25 -34.13 -57.93
N LEU A 1102 21.19 -33.20 -58.19
CA LEU A 1102 22.11 -32.70 -57.18
C LEU A 1102 21.38 -31.92 -56.08
N PHE A 1103 20.43 -31.05 -56.45
CA PHE A 1103 19.61 -30.32 -55.48
C PHE A 1103 18.83 -31.28 -54.58
N THR A 1104 18.19 -32.30 -55.15
CA THR A 1104 17.45 -33.33 -54.39
C THR A 1104 18.38 -34.10 -53.46
N THR A 1105 19.53 -34.57 -53.95
CA THR A 1105 20.53 -35.29 -53.13
C THR A 1105 20.99 -34.45 -51.93
N LYS A 1106 21.28 -33.15 -52.14
CA LYS A 1106 21.70 -32.25 -51.06
C LYS A 1106 20.56 -31.81 -50.15
N PHE A 1107 19.33 -31.76 -50.66
CA PHE A 1107 18.15 -31.56 -49.84
C PHE A 1107 17.89 -32.76 -48.93
N ASP A 1108 17.98 -33.99 -49.43
CA ASP A 1108 17.82 -35.21 -48.65
C ASP A 1108 18.91 -35.36 -47.57
N GLU A 1109 20.17 -35.06 -47.90
CA GLU A 1109 21.27 -34.97 -46.91
C GLU A 1109 20.95 -33.97 -45.77
N MET A 1110 20.45 -32.78 -46.11
CA MET A 1110 20.09 -31.76 -45.12
C MET A 1110 18.80 -32.10 -44.36
N MET A 1111 17.84 -32.77 -44.99
CA MET A 1111 16.63 -33.29 -44.34
C MET A 1111 16.96 -34.37 -43.30
N GLU A 1112 17.97 -35.21 -43.54
CA GLU A 1112 18.42 -36.22 -42.56
C GLU A 1112 19.13 -35.56 -41.37
N GLN A 1113 19.99 -34.57 -41.63
CA GLN A 1113 20.68 -33.80 -40.60
C GLN A 1113 19.74 -32.92 -39.78
N GLY A 1114 18.69 -32.36 -40.39
CA GLY A 1114 17.75 -31.43 -39.77
C GLY A 1114 16.61 -32.06 -38.96
N LYS A 1115 16.50 -33.40 -38.85
CA LYS A 1115 15.42 -34.04 -38.08
C LYS A 1115 15.50 -33.71 -36.58
N ALA A 1116 14.36 -33.66 -35.91
CA ALA A 1116 14.28 -33.55 -34.45
C ALA A 1116 15.16 -34.57 -33.70
N ILE A 1117 15.25 -35.81 -34.21
CA ILE A 1117 16.11 -36.86 -33.62
C ILE A 1117 17.59 -36.47 -33.74
N SER A 1118 18.00 -35.92 -34.88
CA SER A 1118 19.37 -35.45 -35.12
C SER A 1118 19.72 -34.26 -34.23
N ALA A 1119 18.81 -33.29 -34.07
CA ALA A 1119 18.96 -32.16 -33.15
C ALA A 1119 19.08 -32.61 -31.68
N ALA A 1120 18.26 -33.57 -31.24
CA ALA A 1120 18.36 -34.16 -29.89
C ALA A 1120 19.64 -34.99 -29.69
N MET A 1121 20.12 -35.69 -30.71
CA MET A 1121 21.42 -36.39 -30.67
C MET A 1121 22.62 -35.45 -30.56
N LEU A 1122 22.47 -34.20 -31.01
CA LEU A 1122 23.44 -33.11 -30.82
C LEU A 1122 23.19 -32.30 -29.53
N PHE A 1123 22.13 -32.62 -28.78
CA PHE A 1123 21.66 -31.90 -27.60
C PHE A 1123 21.32 -30.42 -27.86
N GLU A 1124 20.79 -30.10 -29.04
CA GLU A 1124 20.24 -28.76 -29.36
C GLU A 1124 18.83 -28.53 -28.76
N ILE A 1125 18.21 -29.62 -28.30
CA ILE A 1125 16.92 -29.71 -27.59
C ILE A 1125 16.99 -30.82 -26.54
N ASP A 1126 16.15 -30.78 -25.50
CA ASP A 1126 16.21 -31.70 -24.36
C ASP A 1126 15.71 -33.11 -24.72
N ALA A 1127 14.65 -33.22 -25.53
CA ALA A 1127 14.11 -34.50 -25.98
C ALA A 1127 13.24 -34.40 -27.26
N VAL A 1128 13.19 -35.51 -28.01
CA VAL A 1128 12.07 -35.80 -28.91
C VAL A 1128 11.03 -36.60 -28.13
N ILE A 1129 9.76 -36.18 -28.18
CA ILE A 1129 8.67 -36.76 -27.40
C ILE A 1129 7.60 -37.40 -28.29
N ASP A 1130 6.81 -38.32 -27.74
CA ASP A 1130 5.53 -38.69 -28.34
C ASP A 1130 4.59 -37.46 -28.31
N PRO A 1131 4.00 -37.03 -29.44
CA PRO A 1131 3.03 -35.94 -29.46
C PRO A 1131 1.88 -36.11 -28.45
N ASP A 1132 1.43 -37.34 -28.23
CA ASP A 1132 0.35 -37.65 -27.28
C ASP A 1132 0.77 -37.46 -25.81
N ALA A 1133 2.08 -37.43 -25.53
CA ALA A 1133 2.62 -37.18 -24.19
C ALA A 1133 2.82 -35.68 -23.87
N THR A 1134 2.54 -34.76 -24.81
CA THR A 1134 2.86 -33.32 -24.67
C THR A 1134 2.29 -32.69 -23.39
N ARG A 1135 1.05 -33.02 -22.99
CA ARG A 1135 0.45 -32.53 -21.72
C ARG A 1135 1.27 -32.93 -20.50
N ALA A 1136 1.69 -34.20 -20.42
CA ALA A 1136 2.44 -34.72 -19.28
C ALA A 1136 3.84 -34.09 -19.16
N TRP A 1137 4.51 -33.83 -20.29
CA TRP A 1137 5.79 -33.12 -20.31
C TRP A 1137 5.66 -31.66 -19.84
N ILE A 1138 4.63 -30.94 -20.31
CA ILE A 1138 4.33 -29.59 -19.82
C ILE A 1138 4.10 -29.60 -18.31
N LEU A 1139 3.20 -30.45 -17.81
CA LEU A 1139 2.86 -30.53 -16.39
C LEU A 1139 4.08 -30.87 -15.52
N SER A 1140 4.92 -31.81 -15.96
CA SER A 1140 6.16 -32.18 -15.26
C SER A 1140 7.14 -31.01 -15.15
N ALA A 1141 7.30 -30.22 -16.23
CA ALA A 1141 8.14 -29.02 -16.20
C ALA A 1141 7.58 -27.95 -15.24
N LEU A 1142 6.26 -27.74 -15.25
CA LEU A 1142 5.59 -26.79 -14.34
C LEU A 1142 5.68 -27.23 -12.87
N GLU A 1143 5.62 -28.53 -12.59
CA GLU A 1143 5.83 -29.08 -11.23
C GLU A 1143 7.28 -28.88 -10.75
N VAL A 1144 8.27 -29.14 -11.61
CA VAL A 1144 9.69 -28.90 -11.30
C VAL A 1144 9.97 -27.42 -11.01
N ALA A 1145 9.31 -26.49 -11.71
CA ALA A 1145 9.38 -25.06 -11.37
C ALA A 1145 8.62 -24.71 -10.07
N GLY A 1146 7.46 -25.33 -9.85
CA GLY A 1146 6.61 -25.11 -8.68
C GLY A 1146 7.21 -25.56 -7.34
N ALA A 1147 8.30 -26.33 -7.36
CA ALA A 1147 9.07 -26.72 -6.18
C ALA A 1147 9.88 -25.56 -5.53
N ARG A 1148 9.73 -24.32 -6.00
CA ARG A 1148 10.25 -23.09 -5.36
C ARG A 1148 9.09 -22.25 -4.82
N ASP A 1149 9.19 -21.86 -3.54
CA ASP A 1149 8.10 -21.22 -2.77
C ASP A 1149 7.32 -20.12 -3.51
N VAL A 1150 6.00 -20.30 -3.62
CA VAL A 1150 5.03 -19.33 -4.16
C VAL A 1150 4.74 -18.19 -3.16
N ALA A 1151 5.79 -17.71 -2.49
CA ALA A 1151 5.77 -16.61 -1.52
C ALA A 1151 6.57 -15.37 -1.98
N GLY A 1152 7.43 -15.51 -3.01
CA GLY A 1152 8.33 -14.44 -3.48
C GLY A 1152 7.87 -13.66 -4.73
N ALA A 1153 6.87 -14.15 -5.47
CA ALA A 1153 6.55 -13.69 -6.83
C ALA A 1153 5.75 -12.36 -6.93
N LEU A 1154 6.12 -11.34 -6.14
CA LEU A 1154 5.57 -9.97 -6.26
C LEU A 1154 6.61 -8.84 -6.12
N GLU A 1155 7.91 -9.12 -6.22
CA GLU A 1155 8.96 -8.11 -6.39
C GLU A 1155 9.41 -8.01 -7.86
N PRO A 1156 9.31 -6.82 -8.51
CA PRO A 1156 9.75 -6.66 -9.90
C PRO A 1156 11.27 -6.70 -10.04
N SER A 1157 11.79 -7.68 -10.77
CA SER A 1157 13.20 -7.79 -11.11
C SER A 1157 13.64 -6.73 -12.13
N GLY A 1158 14.73 -6.01 -11.82
CA GLY A 1158 15.50 -5.24 -12.80
C GLY A 1158 15.03 -3.80 -13.04
N SER A 1159 15.72 -2.84 -12.42
CA SER A 1159 15.61 -1.42 -12.75
C SER A 1159 16.18 -1.14 -14.15
N LEU A 1160 15.32 -0.89 -15.13
CA LEU A 1160 15.73 -0.36 -16.44
C LEU A 1160 15.88 1.16 -16.38
N GLU A 1161 17.02 1.65 -16.86
CA GLU A 1161 17.37 3.08 -16.88
C GLU A 1161 16.42 3.87 -17.79
N THR A 1162 15.58 4.74 -17.23
CA THR A 1162 14.84 5.74 -18.01
C THR A 1162 15.69 6.97 -18.30
N ALA A 1163 16.78 6.77 -19.05
CA ALA A 1163 17.68 7.83 -19.46
C ALA A 1163 17.05 8.74 -20.54
N GLY A 1164 16.47 9.85 -20.08
CA GLY A 1164 16.42 11.12 -20.82
C GLY A 1164 15.49 11.25 -22.04
N PHE A 1165 14.25 11.70 -21.82
CA PHE A 1165 13.49 12.48 -22.82
C PHE A 1165 12.51 13.46 -22.16
N LEU A 1166 13.00 14.61 -21.65
CA LEU A 1166 12.26 15.90 -21.49
C LEU A 1166 13.10 16.98 -20.76
N LYS A 1167 14.11 17.55 -21.42
CA LYS A 1167 14.75 18.83 -21.01
C LYS A 1167 15.08 19.72 -22.22
N MET A 1168 14.06 20.28 -22.86
CA MET A 1168 14.20 21.43 -23.76
C MET A 1168 13.01 22.40 -23.64
N ALA A 1169 13.06 23.27 -22.62
CA ALA A 1169 12.38 24.58 -22.59
C ALA A 1169 12.92 25.43 -21.43
N GLY A 1170 13.16 26.72 -21.67
CA GLY A 1170 13.09 27.74 -20.61
C GLY A 1170 14.30 28.00 -19.72
N SER A 1171 15.39 28.55 -20.28
CA SER A 1171 16.18 29.55 -19.54
C SER A 1171 16.79 30.58 -20.50
N HIS A 1172 16.28 31.81 -20.47
CA HIS A 1172 16.76 32.92 -21.31
C HIS A 1172 17.11 34.13 -20.43
N THR A 1173 18.25 34.76 -20.71
CA THR A 1173 18.78 35.99 -20.08
C THR A 1173 19.19 35.86 -18.60
N LYS A 1174 20.16 36.64 -18.08
CA LYS A 1174 21.30 37.40 -18.66
C LYS A 1174 22.27 37.68 -17.50
N GLY A 1175 23.59 37.56 -17.72
CA GLY A 1175 24.59 37.90 -16.69
C GLY A 1175 26.01 37.90 -17.24
N HIS A 1176 26.75 38.97 -16.94
CA HIS A 1176 28.13 39.27 -17.39
C HIS A 1176 29.19 38.26 -16.94
N ALA A 1177 30.44 38.25 -17.41
CA ALA A 1177 31.05 38.55 -18.73
C ALA A 1177 32.59 38.34 -18.63
N ASN A 1178 33.21 37.96 -19.76
CA ASN A 1178 34.62 38.21 -20.12
C ASN A 1178 35.81 37.48 -19.44
N ARG A 1179 36.66 36.93 -20.34
CA ARG A 1179 38.14 36.76 -20.28
C ARG A 1179 38.72 35.64 -19.40
N SER A 1180 39.74 34.87 -19.84
CA SER A 1180 40.38 34.82 -21.17
C SER A 1180 41.36 33.65 -21.38
N MET A 1181 41.56 33.28 -22.66
CA MET A 1181 42.76 32.64 -23.27
C MET A 1181 43.03 31.13 -23.06
N ALA A 1182 43.91 30.62 -23.94
CA ALA A 1182 44.44 29.24 -24.10
C ALA A 1182 43.40 28.16 -24.46
N SER A 1183 43.31 27.57 -25.67
CA SER A 1183 44.30 27.11 -26.67
C SER A 1183 45.09 25.86 -26.22
N ASN A 1184 45.30 24.80 -27.01
CA ASN A 1184 44.76 24.32 -28.30
C ASN A 1184 45.46 22.96 -28.59
N ARG A 1185 44.75 21.88 -28.98
CA ARG A 1185 45.32 20.66 -29.64
C ARG A 1185 46.32 19.81 -28.79
N LEU A 1186 46.63 18.54 -29.08
CA LEU A 1186 46.12 17.57 -30.08
C LEU A 1186 46.25 16.12 -29.51
N SER A 1187 45.75 15.14 -30.28
CA SER A 1187 45.82 13.68 -30.10
C SER A 1187 47.23 13.11 -30.50
N PRO A 1188 47.53 11.78 -30.62
CA PRO A 1188 46.64 10.60 -30.61
C PRO A 1188 47.15 9.20 -30.09
N ARG A 1189 46.20 8.24 -30.03
CA ARG A 1189 46.31 6.80 -30.43
C ARG A 1189 47.06 5.75 -29.58
N PHE A 1190 46.70 4.50 -29.94
CA PHE A 1190 47.24 3.17 -29.61
C PHE A 1190 46.89 2.58 -28.22
N ILE A 1191 46.72 1.26 -28.03
CA ILE A 1191 46.11 0.13 -28.81
C ILE A 1191 46.31 -1.15 -27.95
N ASP A 1192 45.50 -2.21 -28.17
CA ASP A 1192 45.65 -3.57 -27.60
C ASP A 1192 45.50 -3.71 -26.06
N THR A 1193 45.06 -4.83 -25.47
CA THR A 1193 44.43 -6.09 -25.99
C THR A 1193 43.58 -6.76 -24.88
N TRP A 1194 42.74 -7.73 -25.29
CA TRP A 1194 41.82 -8.57 -24.49
C TRP A 1194 40.56 -7.85 -23.97
#